data_AF-A0AAJ7E3Y1-F1
#
_entry.id   AF-A0AAJ7E3Y1-F1
#
_cell.length_a   1.000
_cell.length_b   1.000
_cell.length_c   1.000
_cell.angle_alpha   90.00
_cell.angle_beta   90.00
_cell.angle_gamma   90.00
#
_symmetry.space_group_name_H-M   'P 1'
#
loop_
_entity.id
_entity.type
_entity.pdbx_description
1 polymer ?
#
loop_
_entity_poly.entity_id
_entity_poly.type
_entity_poly.pdbx_seq_one_letter_code
_entity_poly.pdbx_strand_id
1 'polypeptide(L)'
;MDDDYIKFSPKVKTYSNVNRRHLVKSPKKLTFTGNFTPCQRHFYITEADKRNSLRLDILNAVMKRTESKMHEKDIDESIDNPLYEDPRDVIERPVKPPRKRNINGGVPNTNKEGKHLLKEQKKKLSKKYERLITALMDRCEENILSISEKDAHIAKLKDKLKTILEYNKLFASENERLKCEHATLLKYAEECKIVIKEEREKNTDLEDKCKSLQERRMILSEPSDQCEPTTIPLVEVCMSCSSRQIVLNQARELNARLQKDMQALKDVLYRLNVQLARYQEKIRSNVPTLKTDKSTDRYDCIDSIINASLGQRRESTNTEEATKKDYNEETQPRLVDLSGLLSAQALAPLFDAYQENLQEKDNLINDYEKQFENMNKKSKEIVIENKNLSDKVTSLENELSQVRQSYKKLVVERETADIEKATTLERAERAESKLKEVYELYEDKMAAMIRDYETVHREYFAVKSALEASAGKISQLDAMRARTVPADLHERRLDHCKRLLEELKHQYSMENERKSEQVKKMQEDVRSTEEKYNKMCQEHEAVKEELRTALKNVRLYRRAAVIFRHRARTAAASAMRVRRARTKRTKRTHNEPLQHALHALDTIKTEIKAVRSRAYTSLEELERRIVQQERRAAAAQAEHRRELERAALVLQHKEGIIRSLIDKVADVEEVRLSQTNAHRLQGIVSNSSSESSSTKEKDKKDTKQTDKRKVNK
;
A
#
# COMPACT_ATOMS: atom_id res chain seq x y z
N MET A 1 -32.03 67.91 -1.71
CA MET A 1 -32.81 66.94 -2.51
C MET A 1 -31.78 66.39 -3.46
N ASP A 2 -31.00 65.45 -2.95
CA ASP A 2 -29.72 65.08 -3.51
C ASP A 2 -29.70 63.56 -3.69
N ASP A 3 -29.57 63.17 -4.96
CA ASP A 3 -29.51 61.81 -5.47
C ASP A 3 -28.18 61.15 -5.09
N ASP A 4 -28.20 60.21 -4.14
CA ASP A 4 -27.05 59.36 -3.84
C ASP A 4 -27.01 58.14 -4.79
N TYR A 5 -26.33 58.36 -5.91
CA TYR A 5 -25.97 57.37 -6.91
C TYR A 5 -24.76 56.52 -6.42
N ILE A 6 -25.02 55.35 -5.84
CA ILE A 6 -23.94 54.41 -5.44
C ILE A 6 -23.40 53.69 -6.69
N LYS A 7 -22.27 54.19 -7.20
CA LYS A 7 -21.41 53.53 -8.20
C LYS A 7 -20.73 52.30 -7.59
N PHE A 8 -21.13 51.10 -8.00
CA PHE A 8 -20.32 49.88 -7.81
C PHE A 8 -19.32 49.73 -8.96
N SER A 9 -18.04 49.99 -8.67
CA SER A 9 -16.90 49.65 -9.52
C SER A 9 -16.42 48.22 -9.22
N PRO A 10 -16.36 47.29 -10.19
CA PRO A 10 -15.76 45.98 -9.95
C PRO A 10 -14.23 46.07 -9.97
N LYS A 11 -13.59 45.73 -8.85
CA LYS A 11 -12.13 45.54 -8.76
C LYS A 11 -11.75 44.27 -9.51
N VAL A 12 -11.25 44.42 -10.73
CA VAL A 12 -10.57 43.37 -11.49
C VAL A 12 -9.22 43.09 -10.83
N LYS A 13 -9.04 41.90 -10.24
CA LYS A 13 -7.71 41.39 -9.87
C LYS A 13 -7.04 40.84 -11.13
N THR A 14 -6.12 41.62 -11.68
CA THR A 14 -5.14 41.17 -12.68
C THR A 14 -4.12 40.23 -12.02
N TYR A 15 -4.13 38.95 -12.39
CA TYR A 15 -2.99 38.07 -12.18
C TYR A 15 -2.01 38.24 -13.35
N SER A 16 -0.85 38.79 -13.05
CA SER A 16 0.29 38.94 -13.95
C SER A 16 1.11 37.65 -14.04
N ASN A 17 1.35 37.21 -15.28
CA ASN A 17 2.58 36.61 -15.80
C ASN A 17 3.33 35.57 -14.94
N VAL A 18 3.13 34.29 -15.27
CA VAL A 18 4.16 33.25 -15.08
C VAL A 18 4.38 32.50 -16.40
N ASN A 19 5.55 32.79 -16.98
CA ASN A 19 6.40 31.98 -17.86
C ASN A 19 5.76 30.93 -18.80
N ARG A 20 5.67 31.29 -20.09
CA ARG A 20 5.54 30.36 -21.22
C ARG A 20 6.86 29.63 -21.46
N ARG A 21 6.96 28.36 -21.08
CA ARG A 21 7.72 27.35 -21.84
C ARG A 21 7.10 25.97 -21.58
N HIS A 22 6.12 25.55 -22.39
CA HIS A 22 5.98 24.14 -22.75
C HIS A 22 5.27 24.01 -24.10
N LEU A 23 5.94 23.28 -24.98
CA LEU A 23 5.59 23.01 -26.37
C LEU A 23 4.45 21.99 -26.42
N VAL A 24 3.43 22.32 -27.22
CA VAL A 24 2.24 21.52 -27.51
C VAL A 24 2.61 20.20 -28.21
N LYS A 25 2.14 19.07 -27.68
CA LYS A 25 1.82 17.86 -28.47
C LYS A 25 0.41 17.40 -28.08
N SER A 26 -0.46 17.34 -29.08
CA SER A 26 -1.89 16.98 -29.02
C SER A 26 -2.18 15.59 -28.45
N PRO A 27 -3.31 15.37 -27.76
CA PRO A 27 -3.71 14.02 -27.33
C PRO A 27 -4.38 13.25 -28.49
N LYS A 28 -3.91 12.03 -28.76
CA LYS A 28 -4.58 11.07 -29.63
C LYS A 28 -5.78 10.47 -28.89
N LYS A 29 -6.94 10.43 -29.56
CA LYS A 29 -8.16 9.75 -29.14
C LYS A 29 -7.90 8.26 -28.93
N LEU A 30 -8.26 7.72 -27.76
CA LEU A 30 -8.25 6.28 -27.45
C LEU A 30 -9.69 5.76 -27.52
N THR A 31 -9.92 4.74 -28.35
CA THR A 31 -11.17 3.99 -28.44
C THR A 31 -11.15 2.76 -27.51
N PHE A 32 -12.33 2.42 -26.99
CA PHE A 32 -12.60 1.38 -26.00
C PHE A 32 -12.61 -0.03 -26.61
N THR A 33 -11.44 -0.59 -26.94
CA THR A 33 -11.26 -2.05 -27.08
C THR A 33 -9.84 -2.44 -26.68
N GLY A 34 -9.63 -2.79 -25.42
CA GLY A 34 -8.29 -3.13 -24.94
C GLY A 34 -8.21 -3.68 -23.52
N ASN A 35 -9.18 -4.50 -23.09
CA ASN A 35 -9.10 -5.22 -21.81
C ASN A 35 -9.15 -6.74 -22.03
N PHE A 36 -8.02 -7.31 -22.45
CA PHE A 36 -7.58 -8.62 -21.98
C PHE A 36 -6.08 -8.52 -21.72
N THR A 37 -5.70 -8.46 -20.45
CA THR A 37 -4.31 -8.65 -20.00
C THR A 37 -3.82 -10.05 -20.36
N PRO A 38 -2.72 -10.20 -21.12
CA PRO A 38 -1.89 -11.39 -21.09
C PRO A 38 -0.80 -11.18 -20.02
N CYS A 39 -1.18 -11.29 -18.74
CA CYS A 39 -0.19 -11.37 -17.67
C CYS A 39 0.31 -12.80 -17.56
N GLN A 40 1.28 -13.21 -18.40
CA GLN A 40 2.40 -14.09 -18.01
C GLN A 40 3.27 -14.44 -19.21
N ARG A 41 4.58 -14.46 -18.92
CA ARG A 41 5.74 -14.64 -19.81
C ARG A 41 6.11 -13.35 -20.53
N HIS A 42 7.13 -12.66 -20.02
CA HIS A 42 8.43 -12.44 -20.68
C HIS A 42 9.38 -11.88 -19.62
N PHE A 43 10.50 -12.59 -19.40
CA PHE A 43 11.61 -12.13 -18.57
C PHE A 43 12.23 -10.91 -19.25
N TYR A 44 12.05 -9.71 -18.69
CA TYR A 44 12.79 -8.54 -19.13
C TYR A 44 14.17 -8.56 -18.49
N ILE A 45 15.14 -8.99 -19.28
CA ILE A 45 16.56 -8.70 -19.08
C ILE A 45 16.71 -7.17 -19.15
N THR A 46 17.20 -6.60 -18.06
CA THR A 46 17.46 -5.16 -17.88
C THR A 46 18.31 -4.56 -19.00
N GLU A 47 17.80 -3.43 -19.50
CA GLU A 47 18.30 -2.55 -20.55
C GLU A 47 19.79 -2.21 -20.40
N ALA A 48 20.49 -2.12 -21.54
CA ALA A 48 21.93 -1.86 -21.64
C ALA A 48 22.35 -0.53 -20.98
N ASP A 49 21.45 0.45 -20.93
CA ASP A 49 21.75 1.78 -20.39
C ASP A 49 21.88 1.78 -18.86
N LYS A 50 21.17 0.90 -18.15
CA LYS A 50 21.34 0.70 -16.70
C LYS A 50 22.65 -0.01 -16.36
N ARG A 51 23.19 -0.84 -17.27
CA ARG A 51 24.49 -1.50 -17.05
C ARG A 51 25.66 -0.54 -17.25
N ASN A 52 25.53 0.42 -18.16
CA ASN A 52 26.54 1.46 -18.36
C ASN A 52 26.56 2.44 -17.19
N SER A 53 25.39 2.81 -16.65
CA SER A 53 25.30 3.59 -15.41
C SER A 53 25.93 2.84 -14.23
N LEU A 54 25.60 1.56 -14.05
CA LEU A 54 26.17 0.76 -12.96
C LEU A 54 27.68 0.52 -13.12
N ARG A 55 28.19 0.36 -14.35
CA ARG A 55 29.64 0.28 -14.61
C ARG A 55 30.35 1.59 -14.28
N LEU A 56 29.75 2.72 -14.63
CA LEU A 56 30.29 4.04 -14.32
C LEU A 56 30.28 4.31 -12.81
N ASP A 57 29.22 3.91 -12.12
CA ASP A 57 29.10 4.01 -10.66
C ASP A 57 30.10 3.10 -9.94
N ILE A 58 30.32 1.88 -10.45
CA ILE A 58 31.35 0.97 -9.93
C ILE A 58 32.75 1.51 -10.21
N LEU A 59 33.02 2.06 -11.41
CA LEU A 59 34.31 2.68 -11.71
C LEU A 59 34.57 3.89 -10.81
N ASN A 60 33.59 4.75 -10.61
CA ASN A 60 33.69 5.90 -9.72
C ASN A 60 33.86 5.48 -8.25
N ALA A 61 33.17 4.42 -7.81
CA ALA A 61 33.37 3.86 -6.47
C ALA A 61 34.77 3.25 -6.30
N VAL A 62 35.30 2.59 -7.33
CA VAL A 62 36.67 2.05 -7.32
C VAL A 62 37.70 3.18 -7.37
N MET A 63 37.54 4.21 -8.20
CA MET A 63 38.44 5.37 -8.21
C MET A 63 38.43 6.08 -6.86
N LYS A 64 37.26 6.36 -6.28
CA LYS A 64 37.14 7.00 -4.97
C LYS A 64 37.75 6.18 -3.82
N ARG A 65 37.67 4.84 -3.92
CA ARG A 65 38.30 3.90 -2.97
C ARG A 65 39.81 3.75 -3.20
N THR A 66 40.27 3.99 -4.43
CA THR A 66 41.70 3.98 -4.79
C THR A 66 42.35 5.30 -4.38
N GLU A 67 41.68 6.44 -4.58
CA GLU A 67 42.06 7.76 -4.07
C GLU A 67 42.09 7.79 -2.54
N SER A 68 41.09 7.20 -1.87
CA SER A 68 41.11 7.07 -0.40
C SER A 68 42.26 6.20 0.10
N LYS A 69 42.64 5.14 -0.64
CA LYS A 69 43.80 4.29 -0.31
C LYS A 69 45.16 4.91 -0.67
N MET A 70 45.19 5.87 -1.58
CA MET A 70 46.39 6.67 -1.86
C MET A 70 46.58 7.73 -0.79
N HIS A 71 45.52 8.42 -0.36
CA HIS A 71 45.59 9.34 0.79
C HIS A 71 45.87 8.63 2.13
N GLU A 72 45.51 7.36 2.30
CA GLU A 72 45.92 6.55 3.45
C GLU A 72 47.42 6.17 3.42
N LYS A 73 48.05 6.16 2.23
CA LYS A 73 49.49 5.90 2.08
C LYS A 73 50.35 7.16 2.19
N ASP A 74 49.85 8.32 1.77
CA ASP A 74 50.59 9.59 1.83
C ASP A 74 50.64 10.20 3.25
N ILE A 75 49.86 9.68 4.21
CA ILE A 75 49.89 10.10 5.62
C ILE A 75 50.92 9.27 6.44
N ASP A 76 51.39 8.15 5.91
CA ASP A 76 52.28 7.19 6.61
C ASP A 76 53.77 7.36 6.24
N GLU A 77 54.15 8.38 5.46
CA GLU A 77 55.54 8.68 5.06
C GLU A 77 56.22 9.82 5.85
N SER A 78 55.67 10.24 7.00
CA SER A 78 56.27 11.34 7.79
C SER A 78 56.79 10.98 9.19
N ILE A 79 56.92 9.69 9.52
CA ILE A 79 57.50 9.29 10.80
C ILE A 79 58.63 8.29 10.57
N ASP A 80 59.84 8.78 10.82
CA ASP A 80 61.07 8.00 10.91
C ASP A 80 60.88 6.73 11.74
N ASN A 81 61.23 5.61 11.11
CA ASN A 81 61.46 4.31 11.71
C ASN A 81 62.42 4.41 12.93
N PRO A 82 62.15 3.65 14.00
CA PRO A 82 63.24 2.77 14.41
C PRO A 82 62.75 1.36 14.73
N LEU A 83 63.43 0.40 14.09
CA LEU A 83 63.65 -0.96 14.56
C LEU A 83 62.55 -2.00 14.30
N TYR A 84 62.45 -2.47 13.05
CA TYR A 84 62.01 -3.83 12.77
C TYR A 84 62.75 -4.38 11.55
N GLU A 85 63.73 -5.26 11.78
CA GLU A 85 64.36 -6.08 10.73
C GLU A 85 63.50 -7.33 10.50
N ASP A 86 63.10 -7.56 9.25
CA ASP A 86 62.38 -8.77 8.80
C ASP A 86 63.32 -9.99 8.85
N PRO A 87 63.02 -11.05 9.64
CA PRO A 87 63.87 -12.24 9.76
C PRO A 87 63.98 -13.15 8.53
N ARG A 88 63.61 -12.67 7.32
CA ARG A 88 63.66 -13.46 6.08
C ARG A 88 64.70 -13.00 5.05
N ASP A 89 65.39 -11.89 5.29
CA ASP A 89 66.46 -11.41 4.40
C ASP A 89 67.89 -11.82 4.84
N VAL A 90 68.03 -12.67 5.88
CA VAL A 90 69.30 -13.30 6.25
C VAL A 90 69.27 -14.80 5.89
N ILE A 91 69.21 -15.08 4.59
CA ILE A 91 69.62 -16.38 4.06
C ILE A 91 70.76 -16.13 3.07
N GLU A 92 71.96 -15.89 3.62
CA GLU A 92 73.19 -16.05 2.87
C GLU A 92 73.58 -17.53 2.76
N ARG A 93 74.19 -17.83 1.62
CA ARG A 93 74.52 -19.13 1.04
C ARG A 93 75.42 -20.01 1.93
N PRO A 94 75.43 -21.35 1.71
CA PRO A 94 76.23 -22.27 2.53
C PRO A 94 77.73 -22.17 2.19
N VAL A 95 78.56 -21.96 3.21
CA VAL A 95 80.03 -22.08 3.12
C VAL A 95 80.44 -23.52 3.48
N LYS A 96 81.33 -24.07 2.63
CA LYS A 96 81.87 -25.43 2.63
C LYS A 96 82.63 -25.80 3.94
N PRO A 97 82.77 -27.10 4.27
CA PRO A 97 83.41 -27.57 5.50
C PRO A 97 84.94 -27.52 5.41
N PRO A 98 85.67 -27.30 6.54
CA PRO A 98 87.12 -27.45 6.55
C PRO A 98 87.53 -28.93 6.69
N ARG A 99 88.48 -29.32 5.84
CA ARG A 99 89.09 -30.64 5.72
C ARG A 99 89.81 -31.10 7.00
N LYS A 100 89.73 -32.43 7.20
CA LYS A 100 90.50 -33.28 8.11
C LYS A 100 91.97 -32.87 8.25
N ARG A 101 92.48 -32.88 9.48
CA ARG A 101 93.89 -33.17 9.78
C ARG A 101 93.97 -34.28 10.81
N ASN A 102 94.60 -35.36 10.41
CA ASN A 102 94.85 -36.59 11.14
C ASN A 102 96.13 -36.41 11.96
N ILE A 103 96.10 -36.65 13.27
CA ILE A 103 97.30 -36.86 14.09
C ILE A 103 97.06 -38.11 14.95
N ASN A 104 97.72 -39.20 14.55
CA ASN A 104 98.02 -40.34 15.40
C ASN A 104 99.15 -39.98 16.35
N GLY A 105 99.16 -40.54 17.56
CA GLY A 105 100.39 -40.62 18.35
C GLY A 105 100.21 -40.94 19.82
N GLY A 106 100.52 -42.19 20.18
CA GLY A 106 101.28 -42.50 21.40
C GLY A 106 100.53 -42.63 22.72
N VAL A 107 100.28 -43.88 23.13
CA VAL A 107 100.26 -44.26 24.55
C VAL A 107 101.72 -44.34 25.02
N PRO A 108 102.05 -43.95 26.26
CA PRO A 108 102.40 -45.01 27.20
C PRO A 108 101.70 -44.86 28.56
N ASN A 109 101.61 -46.02 29.21
CA ASN A 109 101.12 -46.24 30.54
C ASN A 109 101.72 -45.26 31.57
N THR A 110 100.86 -44.73 32.43
CA THR A 110 100.87 -44.97 33.89
C THR A 110 99.70 -44.20 34.52
N ASN A 111 99.20 -44.70 35.64
CA ASN A 111 98.18 -44.14 36.53
C ASN A 111 96.72 -44.22 36.03
N LYS A 112 96.08 -45.35 36.39
CA LYS A 112 94.64 -45.62 36.27
C LYS A 112 93.76 -44.60 37.03
N GLU A 113 94.32 -43.79 37.92
CA GLU A 113 93.61 -42.75 38.68
C GLU A 113 93.49 -41.40 37.93
N GLY A 114 94.51 -40.99 37.15
CA GLY A 114 94.52 -39.69 36.44
C GLY A 114 93.56 -39.64 35.24
N LYS A 115 93.40 -40.76 34.51
CA LYS A 115 92.40 -40.90 33.44
C LYS A 115 90.98 -40.95 33.99
N HIS A 116 90.79 -41.50 35.21
CA HIS A 116 89.49 -41.47 35.88
C HIS A 116 89.13 -40.03 36.26
N LEU A 117 90.06 -39.27 36.85
CA LEU A 117 89.88 -37.84 37.18
C LEU A 117 89.57 -36.97 35.95
N LEU A 118 90.28 -37.13 34.83
CA LEU A 118 90.00 -36.40 33.59
C LEU A 118 88.65 -36.79 32.96
N LYS A 119 88.29 -38.08 33.00
CA LYS A 119 86.99 -38.57 32.52
C LYS A 119 85.85 -38.12 33.44
N GLU A 120 86.11 -37.99 34.74
CA GLU A 120 85.19 -37.48 35.75
C GLU A 120 85.02 -35.96 35.65
N GLN A 121 86.09 -35.20 35.43
CA GLN A 121 86.03 -33.77 35.12
C GLN A 121 85.29 -33.51 33.81
N LYS A 122 85.56 -34.29 32.75
CA LYS A 122 84.82 -34.20 31.47
C LYS A 122 83.34 -34.56 31.65
N LYS A 123 83.00 -35.58 32.46
CA LYS A 123 81.61 -35.91 32.81
C LYS A 123 80.94 -34.80 33.61
N LYS A 124 81.62 -34.20 34.59
CA LYS A 124 81.12 -33.06 35.38
C LYS A 124 80.88 -31.84 34.50
N LEU A 125 81.77 -31.56 33.56
CA LEU A 125 81.63 -30.48 32.59
C LEU A 125 80.48 -30.75 31.61
N SER A 126 80.38 -31.97 31.05
CA SER A 126 79.26 -32.38 30.18
C SER A 126 77.94 -32.27 30.91
N LYS A 127 77.87 -32.69 32.18
CA LYS A 127 76.67 -32.59 33.02
C LYS A 127 76.31 -31.14 33.35
N LYS A 128 77.29 -30.22 33.46
CA LYS A 128 77.04 -28.78 33.59
C LYS A 128 76.45 -28.19 32.29
N TYR A 129 76.99 -28.57 31.13
CA TYR A 129 76.45 -28.14 29.84
C TYR A 129 75.06 -28.73 29.57
N GLU A 130 74.83 -30.00 29.87
CA GLU A 130 73.50 -30.62 29.78
C GLU A 130 72.50 -29.90 30.69
N ARG A 131 72.85 -29.65 31.96
CA ARG A 131 71.99 -28.88 32.88
C ARG A 131 71.71 -27.47 32.37
N LEU A 132 72.69 -26.79 31.79
CA LEU A 132 72.51 -25.46 31.22
C LEU A 132 71.60 -25.49 29.98
N ILE A 133 71.76 -26.50 29.12
CA ILE A 133 70.90 -26.72 27.94
C ILE A 133 69.47 -27.02 28.40
N THR A 134 69.27 -27.89 29.38
CA THR A 134 67.93 -28.18 29.95
C THR A 134 67.32 -26.91 30.54
N ALA A 135 68.06 -26.15 31.35
CA ALA A 135 67.55 -24.90 31.93
C ALA A 135 67.22 -23.83 30.87
N LEU A 136 67.96 -23.79 29.75
CA LEU A 136 67.64 -22.92 28.62
C LEU A 136 66.40 -23.40 27.85
N MET A 137 66.24 -24.71 27.66
CA MET A 137 65.06 -25.31 27.03
C MET A 137 63.80 -25.05 27.88
N ASP A 138 63.87 -25.28 29.19
CA ASP A 138 62.76 -25.02 30.12
C ASP A 138 62.35 -23.53 30.07
N ARG A 139 63.32 -22.61 30.08
CA ARG A 139 63.06 -21.17 29.96
C ARG A 139 62.51 -20.77 28.58
N CYS A 140 62.92 -21.45 27.51
CA CYS A 140 62.34 -21.25 26.19
C CYS A 140 60.90 -21.76 26.12
N GLU A 141 60.59 -22.90 26.73
CA GLU A 141 59.23 -23.44 26.83
C GLU A 141 58.32 -22.50 27.64
N GLU A 142 58.79 -21.99 28.79
CA GLU A 142 58.08 -20.98 29.57
C GLU A 142 57.79 -19.70 28.76
N ASN A 143 58.78 -19.22 27.99
CA ASN A 143 58.59 -18.05 27.12
C ASN A 143 57.59 -18.33 25.99
N ILE A 144 57.60 -19.51 25.39
CA ILE A 144 56.63 -19.91 24.35
C ILE A 144 55.22 -19.97 24.94
N LEU A 145 55.07 -20.54 26.15
CA LEU A 145 53.79 -20.56 26.85
C LEU A 145 53.30 -19.14 27.17
N SER A 146 54.17 -18.26 27.66
CA SER A 146 53.82 -16.86 27.93
C SER A 146 53.42 -16.09 26.67
N ILE A 147 54.09 -16.34 25.53
CA ILE A 147 53.73 -15.75 24.24
C ILE A 147 52.36 -16.28 23.77
N SER A 148 52.13 -17.58 23.87
CA SER A 148 50.86 -18.21 23.52
C SER A 148 49.68 -17.66 24.35
N GLU A 149 49.88 -17.45 25.65
CA GLU A 149 48.89 -16.81 26.53
C GLU A 149 48.60 -15.36 26.11
N LYS A 150 49.66 -14.58 25.80
CA LYS A 150 49.50 -13.21 25.30
C LYS A 150 48.78 -13.17 23.95
N ASP A 151 49.06 -14.09 23.05
CA ASP A 151 48.36 -14.23 21.76
C ASP A 151 46.88 -14.59 21.96
N ALA A 152 46.56 -15.46 22.91
CA ALA A 152 45.18 -15.77 23.27
C ALA A 152 44.45 -14.55 23.86
N HIS A 153 45.14 -13.72 24.65
CA HIS A 153 44.60 -12.45 25.14
C HIS A 153 44.36 -11.44 24.01
N ILE A 154 45.31 -11.31 23.08
CA ILE A 154 45.17 -10.46 21.89
C ILE A 154 43.99 -10.92 21.03
N ALA A 155 43.81 -12.23 20.83
CA ALA A 155 42.66 -12.78 20.11
C ALA A 155 41.33 -12.40 20.77
N LYS A 156 41.21 -12.55 22.09
CA LYS A 156 40.02 -12.13 22.86
C LYS A 156 39.75 -10.64 22.73
N LEU A 157 40.78 -9.80 22.73
CA LEU A 157 40.63 -8.34 22.54
C LEU A 157 40.19 -7.99 21.12
N LYS A 158 40.71 -8.69 20.11
CA LYS A 158 40.27 -8.53 18.70
C LYS A 158 38.80 -8.88 18.54
N ASP A 159 38.33 -9.95 19.17
CA ASP A 159 36.92 -10.33 19.14
C ASP A 159 36.02 -9.29 19.84
N LYS A 160 36.45 -8.76 20.99
CA LYS A 160 35.74 -7.66 21.67
C LYS A 160 35.70 -6.38 20.82
N LEU A 161 36.81 -6.04 20.16
CA LEU A 161 36.84 -4.88 19.27
C LEU A 161 35.90 -5.09 18.07
N LYS A 162 35.85 -6.30 17.53
CA LYS A 162 34.95 -6.66 16.43
C LYS A 162 33.48 -6.54 16.84
N THR A 163 33.10 -6.97 18.04
CA THR A 163 31.72 -6.80 18.53
C THR A 163 31.38 -5.33 18.76
N ILE A 164 32.30 -4.53 19.32
CA ILE A 164 32.11 -3.07 19.47
C ILE A 164 31.92 -2.39 18.11
N LEU A 165 32.72 -2.74 17.10
CA LEU A 165 32.58 -2.20 15.75
C LEU A 165 31.22 -2.56 15.12
N GLU A 166 30.72 -3.78 15.35
CA GLU A 166 29.40 -4.17 14.88
C GLU A 166 28.28 -3.40 15.61
N TYR A 167 28.39 -3.21 16.92
CA TYR A 167 27.45 -2.36 17.67
C TYR A 167 27.47 -0.91 17.20
N ASN A 168 28.64 -0.33 16.95
CA ASN A 168 28.76 1.03 16.40
C ASN A 168 28.11 1.14 15.02
N LYS A 169 28.25 0.10 14.19
CA LYS A 169 27.60 0.05 12.88
C LYS A 169 26.07 -0.02 13.00
N LEU A 170 25.55 -0.84 13.89
CA LEU A 170 24.11 -0.91 14.18
C LEU A 170 23.60 0.43 14.73
N PHE A 171 24.33 1.04 15.66
CA PHE A 171 24.00 2.34 16.22
C PHE A 171 23.97 3.44 15.14
N ALA A 172 24.94 3.45 14.23
CA ALA A 172 24.96 4.38 13.10
C ALA A 172 23.75 4.18 12.19
N SER A 173 23.38 2.93 11.87
CA SER A 173 22.21 2.64 11.05
C SER A 173 20.90 3.06 11.71
N GLU A 174 20.79 2.87 13.03
CA GLU A 174 19.63 3.28 13.81
C GLU A 174 19.52 4.80 13.91
N ASN A 175 20.65 5.49 14.07
CA ASN A 175 20.69 6.94 14.09
C ASN A 175 20.26 7.53 12.73
N GLU A 176 20.71 6.95 11.61
CA GLU A 176 20.24 7.35 10.27
C GLU A 176 18.74 7.06 10.07
N ARG A 177 18.23 5.92 10.57
CA ARG A 177 16.80 5.62 10.56
C ARG A 177 16.00 6.67 11.34
N LEU A 178 16.44 7.00 12.56
CA LEU A 178 15.81 8.02 13.41
C LEU A 178 15.84 9.41 12.77
N LYS A 179 16.93 9.79 12.10
CA LYS A 179 17.00 11.04 11.32
C LYS A 179 15.98 11.07 10.20
N CYS A 180 15.79 9.96 9.47
CA CYS A 180 14.78 9.87 8.42
C CYS A 180 13.35 9.98 8.97
N GLU A 181 13.07 9.33 10.11
CA GLU A 181 11.77 9.41 10.78
C GLU A 181 11.49 10.82 11.29
N HIS A 182 12.47 11.47 11.92
CA HIS A 182 12.37 12.86 12.35
C HIS A 182 12.12 13.81 11.18
N ALA A 183 12.82 13.64 10.05
CA ALA A 183 12.59 14.44 8.84
C ALA A 183 11.18 14.24 8.27
N THR A 184 10.64 13.02 8.36
CA THR A 184 9.26 12.71 7.92
C THR A 184 8.23 13.35 8.84
N LEU A 185 8.44 13.28 10.16
CA LEU A 185 7.58 13.95 11.14
C LEU A 185 7.59 15.46 10.98
N LEU A 186 8.74 16.07 10.66
CA LEU A 186 8.82 17.51 10.37
C LEU A 186 8.00 17.89 9.13
N LYS A 187 8.07 17.10 8.05
CA LYS A 187 7.24 17.32 6.86
C LYS A 187 5.75 17.25 7.19
N TYR A 188 5.35 16.21 7.93
CA TYR A 188 3.96 16.06 8.36
C TYR A 188 3.50 17.22 9.26
N ALA A 189 4.34 17.66 10.20
CA ALA A 189 4.03 18.82 11.03
C ALA A 189 3.87 20.10 10.20
N GLU A 190 4.67 20.29 9.16
CA GLU A 190 4.55 21.45 8.27
C GLU A 190 3.30 21.37 7.39
N GLU A 191 2.95 20.19 6.86
CA GLU A 191 1.68 19.95 6.17
C GLU A 191 0.48 20.25 7.10
N CYS A 192 0.52 19.82 8.35
CA CYS A 192 -0.51 20.15 9.33
C CYS A 192 -0.62 21.66 9.57
N LYS A 193 0.49 22.40 9.64
CA LYS A 193 0.45 23.87 9.77
C LYS A 193 -0.22 24.53 8.57
N ILE A 194 0.07 24.05 7.35
CA ILE A 194 -0.55 24.56 6.12
C ILE A 194 -2.06 24.33 6.18
N VAL A 195 -2.51 23.10 6.49
CA VAL A 195 -3.94 22.78 6.62
C VAL A 195 -4.62 23.62 7.70
N ILE A 196 -3.99 23.79 8.87
CA ILE A 196 -4.54 24.66 9.93
C ILE A 196 -4.67 26.11 9.45
N LYS A 197 -3.71 26.61 8.66
CA LYS A 197 -3.77 27.96 8.09
C LYS A 197 -4.92 28.09 7.09
N GLU A 198 -5.08 27.13 6.18
CA GLU A 198 -6.18 27.11 5.22
C GLU A 198 -7.55 27.03 5.92
N GLU A 199 -7.69 26.21 6.95
CA GLU A 199 -8.94 26.12 7.73
C GLU A 199 -9.23 27.41 8.51
N ARG A 200 -8.19 28.11 9.02
CA ARG A 200 -8.36 29.42 9.63
C ARG A 200 -8.85 30.46 8.62
N GLU A 201 -8.29 30.48 7.42
CA GLU A 201 -8.72 31.37 6.33
C GLU A 201 -10.18 31.08 5.91
N LYS A 202 -10.57 29.80 5.81
CA LYS A 202 -11.97 29.42 5.57
C LYS A 202 -12.91 29.84 6.69
N ASN A 203 -12.49 29.71 7.95
CA ASN A 203 -13.28 30.17 9.09
C ASN A 203 -13.45 31.69 9.07
N THR A 204 -12.42 32.47 8.72
CA THR A 204 -12.56 33.92 8.58
C THR A 204 -13.54 34.28 7.46
N ASP A 205 -13.49 33.59 6.31
CA ASP A 205 -14.45 33.79 5.22
C ASP A 205 -15.90 33.46 5.64
N LEU A 206 -16.08 32.41 6.46
CA LEU A 206 -17.38 32.02 6.99
C LEU A 206 -17.89 33.02 8.04
N GLU A 207 -17.03 33.52 8.91
CA GLU A 207 -17.37 34.57 9.87
C GLU A 207 -17.83 35.85 9.16
N ASP A 208 -17.12 36.26 8.10
CA ASP A 208 -17.51 37.43 7.30
C ASP A 208 -18.83 37.20 6.56
N LYS A 209 -19.07 36.00 6.02
CA LYS A 209 -20.38 35.62 5.47
C LYS A 209 -21.48 35.65 6.55
N CYS A 210 -21.22 35.13 7.74
CA CYS A 210 -22.16 35.18 8.86
C CYS A 210 -22.49 36.62 9.25
N LYS A 211 -21.49 37.51 9.33
CA LYS A 211 -21.70 38.95 9.57
C LYS A 211 -22.55 39.57 8.47
N SER A 212 -22.25 39.33 7.19
CA SER A 212 -23.04 39.85 6.07
C SER A 212 -24.49 39.37 6.08
N LEU A 213 -24.73 38.11 6.48
CA LEU A 213 -26.07 37.54 6.64
C LEU A 213 -26.79 38.13 7.85
N GLN A 214 -26.06 38.41 8.94
CA GLN A 214 -26.60 39.05 10.12
C GLN A 214 -26.97 40.52 9.85
N GLU A 215 -26.15 41.25 9.10
CA GLU A 215 -26.46 42.61 8.60
C GLU A 215 -27.69 42.57 7.69
N ARG A 216 -27.76 41.63 6.75
CA ARG A 216 -28.93 41.46 5.88
C ARG A 216 -30.19 41.09 6.67
N ARG A 217 -30.06 40.30 7.73
CA ARG A 217 -31.15 39.99 8.66
C ARG A 217 -31.58 41.23 9.43
N MET A 218 -30.65 42.05 9.92
CA MET A 218 -30.93 43.33 10.57
C MET A 218 -31.70 44.28 9.65
N ILE A 219 -31.29 44.40 8.38
CA ILE A 219 -32.00 45.20 7.37
C ILE A 219 -33.43 44.68 7.14
N LEU A 220 -33.65 43.36 7.17
CA LEU A 220 -35.00 42.77 7.13
C LEU A 220 -35.77 42.86 8.47
N SER A 221 -35.12 43.26 9.56
CA SER A 221 -35.71 43.36 10.90
C SER A 221 -36.10 44.79 11.27
N GLU A 222 -35.80 45.79 10.43
CA GLU A 222 -36.40 47.12 10.57
C GLU A 222 -37.91 47.00 10.31
N PRO A 223 -38.76 47.39 11.28
CA PRO A 223 -40.19 47.39 11.09
C PRO A 223 -40.55 48.50 10.10
N SER A 224 -40.83 48.13 8.85
CA SER A 224 -41.60 48.98 7.95
C SER A 224 -43.04 49.02 8.48
N ASP A 225 -43.38 50.09 9.19
CA ASP A 225 -44.66 50.36 9.86
C ASP A 225 -45.88 50.52 8.93
N GLN A 226 -45.85 49.93 7.73
CA GLN A 226 -46.98 49.96 6.79
C GLN A 226 -47.04 48.66 5.97
N CYS A 227 -47.52 47.58 6.59
CA CYS A 227 -48.20 46.52 5.85
C CYS A 227 -49.06 45.68 6.79
N GLU A 228 -50.37 45.69 6.56
CA GLU A 228 -51.34 44.89 7.31
C GLU A 228 -51.02 43.38 7.26
N PRO A 229 -51.34 42.62 8.33
CA PRO A 229 -50.99 41.22 8.40
C PRO A 229 -51.96 40.40 7.55
N THR A 230 -51.59 40.13 6.31
CA THR A 230 -52.23 39.04 5.55
C THR A 230 -51.57 37.73 6.00
N THR A 231 -52.05 37.18 7.11
CA THR A 231 -51.70 35.82 7.55
C THR A 231 -52.21 34.81 6.53
N ILE A 232 -51.31 34.36 5.65
CA ILE A 232 -51.49 33.13 4.87
C ILE A 232 -51.00 31.97 5.74
N PRO A 233 -51.85 30.99 6.10
CA PRO A 233 -51.42 29.82 6.85
C PRO A 233 -50.68 28.87 5.89
N LEU A 234 -49.35 28.99 5.82
CA LEU A 234 -48.49 27.94 5.26
C LEU A 234 -48.37 26.80 6.27
N VAL A 235 -49.48 26.07 6.46
CA VAL A 235 -49.43 24.69 6.94
C VAL A 235 -49.23 23.81 5.72
N GLU A 236 -47.97 23.69 5.32
CA GLU A 236 -47.46 22.49 4.67
C GLU A 236 -45.97 22.45 5.00
N VAL A 237 -45.66 21.76 6.10
CA VAL A 237 -44.29 21.36 6.41
C VAL A 237 -43.83 20.52 5.22
N CYS A 238 -43.04 21.11 4.33
CA CYS A 238 -42.45 20.39 3.22
C CYS A 238 -41.88 19.06 3.72
N MET A 239 -42.19 17.95 3.06
CA MET A 239 -41.75 16.60 3.43
C MET A 239 -40.23 16.52 3.68
N SER A 240 -39.43 17.36 3.01
CA SER A 240 -37.99 17.45 3.24
C SER A 240 -37.60 18.18 4.53
N CYS A 241 -38.41 19.11 5.03
CA CYS A 241 -38.24 19.75 6.34
C CYS A 241 -38.67 18.82 7.47
N SER A 242 -39.77 18.06 7.28
CA SER A 242 -40.18 17.01 8.22
C SER A 242 -39.15 15.88 8.30
N SER A 243 -38.64 15.40 7.16
CA SER A 243 -37.61 14.35 7.13
C SER A 243 -36.29 14.83 7.74
N ARG A 244 -35.86 16.07 7.47
CA ARG A 244 -34.66 16.65 8.09
C ARG A 244 -34.83 16.82 9.61
N GLN A 245 -36.01 17.19 10.07
CA GLN A 245 -36.31 17.29 11.50
C GLN A 245 -36.30 15.91 12.18
N ILE A 246 -36.81 14.87 11.52
CA ILE A 246 -36.74 13.48 12.00
C ILE A 246 -35.28 13.02 12.11
N VAL A 247 -34.45 13.27 11.09
CA VAL A 247 -33.02 12.89 11.10
C VAL A 247 -32.26 13.66 12.19
N LEU A 248 -32.54 14.96 12.38
CA LEU A 248 -31.95 15.74 13.46
C LEU A 248 -32.35 15.23 14.85
N ASN A 249 -33.62 14.84 15.02
CA ASN A 249 -34.09 14.26 16.28
C ASN A 249 -33.46 12.88 16.54
N GLN A 250 -33.36 12.02 15.52
CA GLN A 250 -32.66 10.74 15.61
C GLN A 250 -31.17 10.91 15.97
N ALA A 251 -30.50 11.89 15.37
CA ALA A 251 -29.10 12.20 15.70
C ALA A 251 -28.96 12.72 17.14
N ARG A 252 -29.89 13.57 17.61
CA ARG A 252 -29.92 14.04 19.00
C ARG A 252 -30.17 12.89 19.98
N GLU A 253 -31.09 11.97 19.68
CA GLU A 253 -31.35 10.80 20.51
C GLU A 253 -30.16 9.84 20.56
N LEU A 254 -29.50 9.57 19.43
CA LEU A 254 -28.29 8.75 19.38
C LEU A 254 -27.16 9.39 20.20
N ASN A 255 -26.97 10.71 20.09
CA ASN A 255 -25.95 11.42 20.86
C ASN A 255 -26.27 11.38 22.36
N ALA A 256 -27.54 11.52 22.76
CA ALA A 256 -27.97 11.38 24.15
C ALA A 256 -27.76 9.95 24.70
N ARG A 257 -27.97 8.91 23.87
CA ARG A 257 -27.67 7.52 24.24
C ARG A 257 -26.16 7.30 24.41
N LEU A 258 -25.35 7.76 23.46
CA LEU A 258 -23.89 7.68 23.55
C LEU A 258 -23.33 8.42 24.77
N GLN A 259 -23.91 9.56 25.14
CA GLN A 259 -23.54 10.25 26.38
C GLN A 259 -23.86 9.43 27.63
N LYS A 260 -24.99 8.73 27.67
CA LYS A 260 -25.34 7.81 28.76
C LYS A 260 -24.39 6.60 28.80
N ASP A 261 -24.07 6.01 27.66
CA ASP A 261 -23.14 4.89 27.56
C ASP A 261 -21.72 5.29 27.98
N MET A 262 -21.26 6.47 27.57
CA MET A 262 -19.99 7.04 28.01
C MET A 262 -19.97 7.26 29.53
N GLN A 263 -21.08 7.72 30.12
CA GLN A 263 -21.18 7.88 31.57
C GLN A 263 -21.15 6.53 32.29
N ALA A 264 -21.84 5.51 31.78
CA ALA A 264 -21.79 4.16 32.33
C ALA A 264 -20.38 3.56 32.24
N LEU A 265 -19.65 3.80 31.14
CA LEU A 265 -18.25 3.41 31.00
C LEU A 265 -17.34 4.10 32.02
N LYS A 266 -17.54 5.41 32.26
CA LYS A 266 -16.82 6.14 33.31
C LYS A 266 -17.08 5.55 34.69
N ASP A 267 -18.32 5.19 34.99
CA ASP A 267 -18.70 4.58 36.28
C ASP A 267 -18.08 3.19 36.45
N VAL A 268 -18.05 2.36 35.40
CA VAL A 268 -17.38 1.06 35.41
C VAL A 268 -15.87 1.22 35.61
N LEU A 269 -15.24 2.15 34.88
CA LEU A 269 -13.81 2.44 35.02
C LEU A 269 -13.49 2.91 36.44
N TYR A 270 -14.32 3.78 37.02
CA TYR A 270 -14.16 4.25 38.39
C TYR A 270 -14.28 3.08 39.39
N ARG A 271 -15.30 2.22 39.25
CA ARG A 271 -15.47 1.03 40.12
C ARG A 271 -14.29 0.06 39.99
N LEU A 272 -13.78 -0.17 38.79
CA LEU A 272 -12.60 -0.99 38.54
C LEU A 272 -11.35 -0.38 39.17
N ASN A 273 -11.14 0.92 39.02
CA ASN A 273 -10.01 1.62 39.65
C ASN A 273 -10.09 1.56 41.18
N VAL A 274 -11.28 1.67 41.76
CA VAL A 274 -11.48 1.48 43.21
C VAL A 274 -11.19 0.02 43.63
N GLN A 275 -11.61 -0.97 42.84
CA GLN A 275 -11.29 -2.38 43.10
C GLN A 275 -9.79 -2.67 42.96
N LEU A 276 -9.13 -2.10 41.95
CA LEU A 276 -7.68 -2.18 41.76
C LEU A 276 -6.94 -1.53 42.93
N ALA A 277 -7.36 -0.35 43.37
CA ALA A 277 -6.79 0.32 44.54
C ALA A 277 -6.96 -0.54 45.80
N ARG A 278 -8.15 -1.12 46.03
CA ARG A 278 -8.39 -2.05 47.14
C ARG A 278 -7.56 -3.33 47.02
N TYR A 279 -7.34 -3.85 45.82
CA TYR A 279 -6.54 -5.03 45.58
C TYR A 279 -5.05 -4.75 45.81
N GLN A 280 -4.55 -3.62 45.33
CA GLN A 280 -3.20 -3.14 45.61
C GLN A 280 -2.99 -2.88 47.11
N GLU A 281 -3.98 -2.31 47.79
CA GLU A 281 -3.96 -2.12 49.24
C GLU A 281 -3.96 -3.47 49.97
N LYS A 282 -4.71 -4.46 49.47
CA LYS A 282 -4.73 -5.81 50.03
C LYS A 282 -3.40 -6.56 49.81
N ILE A 283 -2.73 -6.33 48.69
CA ILE A 283 -1.36 -6.81 48.45
C ILE A 283 -0.39 -6.13 49.43
N ARG A 284 -0.51 -4.81 49.63
CA ARG A 284 0.32 -4.06 50.60
C ARG A 284 0.03 -4.48 52.05
N SER A 285 -1.22 -4.78 52.40
CA SER A 285 -1.63 -5.19 53.74
C SER A 285 -1.32 -6.67 54.04
N ASN A 286 -1.26 -7.53 53.02
CA ASN A 286 -0.86 -8.94 53.13
C ASN A 286 0.66 -9.13 53.13
N VAL A 287 1.44 -8.05 53.26
CA VAL A 287 2.85 -8.09 53.67
C VAL A 287 2.91 -7.81 55.17
N PRO A 288 2.98 -8.82 56.05
CA PRO A 288 3.24 -8.57 57.45
C PRO A 288 4.71 -8.20 57.63
N THR A 289 4.91 -6.98 58.13
CA THR A 289 6.01 -6.57 59.03
C THR A 289 7.45 -6.81 58.57
N LEU A 290 7.98 -5.86 57.80
CA LEU A 290 9.28 -5.26 58.12
C LEU A 290 9.08 -3.75 58.11
N LYS A 291 8.87 -3.21 59.32
CA LYS A 291 8.88 -1.77 59.56
C LYS A 291 10.31 -1.27 59.35
N THR A 292 10.44 -0.34 58.42
CA THR A 292 11.33 0.83 58.47
C THR A 292 12.67 0.64 59.17
N ASP A 293 13.73 0.52 58.37
CA ASP A 293 14.75 1.56 58.40
C ASP A 293 15.39 1.75 57.03
N LYS A 294 16.00 2.92 56.90
CA LYS A 294 16.25 3.72 55.69
C LYS A 294 17.21 3.09 54.67
N SER A 295 17.20 3.74 53.50
CA SER A 295 18.20 3.74 52.41
C SER A 295 18.07 2.66 51.33
N THR A 296 17.63 3.16 50.16
CA THR A 296 18.19 2.99 48.81
C THR A 296 18.83 1.65 48.42
N ASP A 297 18.47 1.24 47.20
CA ASP A 297 19.13 0.24 46.35
C ASP A 297 18.79 -1.25 46.61
N ARG A 298 17.82 -1.75 45.84
CA ARG A 298 17.65 -3.17 45.51
C ARG A 298 17.15 -3.36 44.07
N TYR A 299 17.89 -2.84 43.10
CA TYR A 299 18.27 -3.66 41.94
C TYR A 299 19.53 -4.38 42.40
N ASP A 300 19.51 -5.70 42.56
CA ASP A 300 20.70 -6.59 42.70
C ASP A 300 20.34 -8.03 43.13
N CYS A 301 19.06 -8.33 43.39
CA CYS A 301 18.60 -9.69 43.70
C CYS A 301 18.46 -10.60 42.45
N ILE A 302 19.34 -10.43 41.46
CA ILE A 302 19.47 -11.33 40.29
C ILE A 302 20.94 -11.75 40.10
N ASP A 303 21.93 -11.01 40.64
CA ASP A 303 23.35 -11.32 40.45
C ASP A 303 23.94 -12.35 41.44
N SER A 304 23.26 -12.67 42.55
CA SER A 304 23.72 -13.71 43.48
C SER A 304 23.35 -15.15 43.10
N ILE A 305 22.61 -15.38 42.00
CA ILE A 305 22.23 -16.75 41.57
C ILE A 305 23.10 -17.24 40.41
N ILE A 306 23.84 -16.36 39.72
CA ILE A 306 24.65 -16.74 38.55
C ILE A 306 26.09 -17.12 38.92
N ASN A 307 26.61 -16.76 40.10
CA ASN A 307 28.00 -17.04 40.49
C ASN A 307 28.24 -18.35 41.27
N ALA A 308 27.25 -19.23 41.42
CA ALA A 308 27.39 -20.42 42.27
C ALA A 308 27.72 -21.73 41.53
N SER A 309 27.84 -21.74 40.19
CA SER A 309 27.93 -23.01 39.45
C SER A 309 28.83 -22.90 38.22
N LEU A 310 30.14 -23.10 38.39
CA LEU A 310 31.07 -23.80 37.48
C LEU A 310 32.50 -23.73 38.08
N GLY A 311 33.18 -24.88 38.20
CA GLY A 311 34.45 -25.07 38.93
C GLY A 311 35.69 -24.47 38.22
N GLN A 312 36.95 -24.75 38.58
CA GLN A 312 37.56 -25.87 39.31
C GLN A 312 39.08 -25.58 39.43
N ARG A 313 39.68 -25.88 40.60
CA ARG A 313 41.05 -26.42 40.86
C ARG A 313 42.38 -25.68 40.52
N ARG A 314 43.32 -25.91 41.47
CA ARG A 314 44.82 -26.00 41.44
C ARG A 314 45.63 -24.71 41.68
N GLU A 315 46.78 -24.70 42.36
CA GLU A 315 47.54 -25.59 43.28
C GLU A 315 48.76 -24.75 43.77
N SER A 316 49.21 -24.97 45.01
CA SER A 316 50.58 -24.83 45.57
C SER A 316 51.43 -23.55 45.40
N THR A 317 51.93 -22.99 46.51
CA THR A 317 53.37 -23.07 46.94
C THR A 317 53.66 -22.26 48.22
N ASN A 318 54.39 -22.90 49.16
CA ASN A 318 55.38 -22.44 50.16
C ASN A 318 55.11 -21.13 50.97
N THR A 319 55.42 -21.01 52.27
CA THR A 319 56.73 -21.16 52.94
C THR A 319 56.54 -20.91 54.46
N GLU A 320 57.34 -21.57 55.31
CA GLU A 320 57.85 -21.12 56.65
C GLU A 320 56.80 -20.78 57.76
N GLU A 321 56.98 -20.96 59.08
CA GLU A 321 58.13 -21.14 59.95
C GLU A 321 57.63 -21.55 61.37
N ALA A 322 58.44 -22.39 62.04
CA ALA A 322 58.88 -22.32 63.45
C ALA A 322 57.94 -22.36 64.69
N THR A 323 58.52 -23.04 65.70
CA THR A 323 58.36 -22.96 67.18
C THR A 323 57.28 -23.84 67.85
N LYS A 324 57.44 -24.34 69.08
CA LYS A 324 58.51 -24.92 69.95
C LYS A 324 57.81 -25.18 71.31
N LYS A 325 58.35 -26.12 72.11
CA LYS A 325 58.10 -26.40 73.55
C LYS A 325 56.83 -27.20 73.88
N ASP A 326 56.76 -28.02 74.92
CA ASP A 326 57.68 -28.69 75.87
C ASP A 326 56.75 -29.59 76.72
N TYR A 327 57.25 -30.73 77.21
CA TYR A 327 57.09 -31.30 78.57
C TYR A 327 57.09 -32.85 78.61
N ASN A 328 58.16 -33.35 79.23
CA ASN A 328 58.40 -34.51 80.10
C ASN A 328 57.76 -35.89 79.84
N GLU A 329 58.55 -36.99 79.72
CA GLU A 329 59.31 -37.75 80.77
C GLU A 329 58.34 -38.54 81.69
N GLU A 330 58.40 -39.86 81.89
CA GLU A 330 59.55 -40.70 82.31
C GLU A 330 59.26 -42.23 82.18
N THR A 331 60.30 -42.96 81.73
CA THR A 331 60.87 -44.25 82.21
C THR A 331 60.01 -45.47 82.60
N GLN A 332 60.24 -46.64 81.97
CA GLN A 332 61.21 -47.67 82.46
C GLN A 332 61.34 -48.91 81.53
N PRO A 333 62.49 -49.62 81.57
CA PRO A 333 62.86 -50.66 80.61
C PRO A 333 62.53 -52.08 81.12
N ARG A 334 62.09 -52.97 80.22
CA ARG A 334 62.16 -54.41 80.43
C ARG A 334 62.77 -55.11 79.23
N LEU A 335 63.89 -55.77 79.52
CA LEU A 335 64.62 -56.72 78.69
C LEU A 335 63.71 -57.92 78.38
N VAL A 336 63.41 -58.21 77.11
CA VAL A 336 62.78 -59.48 76.70
C VAL A 336 63.46 -60.00 75.42
N ASP A 337 63.65 -61.31 75.45
CA ASP A 337 64.45 -62.21 74.63
C ASP A 337 64.11 -62.19 73.12
N LEU A 338 65.14 -62.15 72.27
CA LEU A 338 65.09 -61.73 70.86
C LEU A 338 64.97 -62.88 69.82
N SER A 339 64.61 -64.10 70.22
CA SER A 339 64.58 -65.23 69.27
C SER A 339 63.21 -65.54 68.63
N GLY A 340 62.13 -64.84 69.03
CA GLY A 340 60.78 -64.96 68.43
C GLY A 340 60.16 -63.65 67.94
N LEU A 341 60.80 -62.50 68.23
CA LEU A 341 60.29 -61.15 67.93
C LEU A 341 60.72 -60.60 66.56
N LEU A 342 61.69 -61.23 65.89
CA LEU A 342 62.21 -60.74 64.61
C LEU A 342 61.26 -60.97 63.41
N SER A 343 60.28 -61.88 63.52
CA SER A 343 59.22 -61.98 62.50
C SER A 343 58.13 -60.93 62.71
N ALA A 344 57.71 -60.68 63.95
CA ALA A 344 56.65 -59.71 64.26
C ALA A 344 57.11 -58.24 64.18
N GLN A 345 58.35 -57.93 64.60
CA GLN A 345 58.88 -56.56 64.65
C GLN A 345 59.17 -55.97 63.24
N ALA A 346 59.46 -56.82 62.24
CA ALA A 346 59.67 -56.40 60.86
C ALA A 346 58.39 -56.46 60.01
N LEU A 347 57.44 -57.35 60.35
CA LEU A 347 56.17 -57.47 59.63
C LEU A 347 55.12 -56.45 60.09
N ALA A 348 55.11 -56.03 61.36
CA ALA A 348 54.11 -55.07 61.87
C ALA A 348 54.14 -53.72 61.13
N PRO A 349 55.29 -53.06 60.89
CA PRO A 349 55.34 -51.83 60.09
C PRO A 349 54.89 -52.04 58.63
N LEU A 350 55.09 -53.24 58.07
CA LEU A 350 54.65 -53.58 56.72
C LEU A 350 53.12 -53.76 56.68
N PHE A 351 52.53 -54.38 57.71
CA PHE A 351 51.09 -54.49 57.85
C PHE A 351 50.44 -53.12 58.09
N ASP A 352 51.05 -52.26 58.90
CA ASP A 352 50.61 -50.88 59.11
C ASP A 352 50.65 -50.09 57.79
N ALA A 353 51.75 -50.18 57.03
CA ALA A 353 51.86 -49.54 55.72
C ALA A 353 50.86 -50.10 54.69
N TYR A 354 50.56 -51.41 54.73
CA TYR A 354 49.50 -52.00 53.89
C TYR A 354 48.12 -51.52 54.29
N GLN A 355 47.87 -51.37 55.59
CA GLN A 355 46.60 -50.89 56.13
C GLN A 355 46.40 -49.40 55.82
N GLU A 356 47.45 -48.59 55.90
CA GLU A 356 47.47 -47.20 55.42
C GLU A 356 47.21 -47.15 53.89
N ASN A 357 47.85 -48.01 53.08
CA ASN A 357 47.61 -48.06 51.63
C ASN A 357 46.16 -48.44 51.29
N LEU A 358 45.58 -49.36 52.05
CA LEU A 358 44.17 -49.73 51.93
C LEU A 358 43.27 -48.55 52.29
N GLN A 359 43.54 -47.86 53.41
CA GLN A 359 42.80 -46.66 53.79
C GLN A 359 42.93 -45.53 52.76
N GLU A 360 44.11 -45.29 52.20
CA GLU A 360 44.32 -44.31 51.12
C GLU A 360 43.52 -44.67 49.87
N LYS A 361 43.50 -45.95 49.48
CA LYS A 361 42.68 -46.43 48.35
C LYS A 361 41.20 -46.28 48.62
N ASP A 362 40.73 -46.59 49.83
CA ASP A 362 39.33 -46.39 50.22
C ASP A 362 38.96 -44.90 50.21
N ASN A 363 39.84 -44.03 50.70
CA ASN A 363 39.67 -42.57 50.63
C ASN A 363 39.62 -42.07 49.18
N LEU A 364 40.48 -42.60 48.32
CA LEU A 364 40.49 -42.25 46.89
C LEU A 364 39.22 -42.73 46.18
N ILE A 365 38.73 -43.93 46.49
CA ILE A 365 37.45 -44.45 45.99
C ILE A 365 36.31 -43.52 46.43
N ASN A 366 36.25 -43.17 47.73
CA ASN A 366 35.25 -42.25 48.27
C ASN A 366 35.29 -40.87 47.58
N ASP A 367 36.47 -40.35 47.29
CA ASP A 367 36.63 -39.07 46.59
C ASP A 367 36.19 -39.15 45.12
N TYR A 368 36.45 -40.28 44.43
CA TYR A 368 35.95 -40.50 43.07
C TYR A 368 34.44 -40.71 43.04
N GLU A 369 33.85 -41.41 44.01
CA GLU A 369 32.41 -41.56 44.14
C GLU A 369 31.73 -40.21 44.35
N LYS A 370 32.25 -39.36 45.25
CA LYS A 370 31.75 -37.99 45.43
C LYS A 370 31.87 -37.16 44.16
N GLN A 371 32.99 -37.26 43.44
CA GLN A 371 33.16 -36.58 42.15
C GLN A 371 32.16 -37.07 41.11
N PHE A 372 31.91 -38.39 41.05
CA PHE A 372 30.94 -39.00 40.15
C PHE A 372 29.51 -38.56 40.47
N GLU A 373 29.14 -38.53 41.75
CA GLU A 373 27.84 -38.01 42.19
C GLU A 373 27.65 -36.54 41.82
N ASN A 374 28.66 -35.71 42.03
CA ASN A 374 28.62 -34.29 41.66
C ASN A 374 28.52 -34.10 40.13
N MET A 375 29.27 -34.88 39.35
CA MET A 375 29.15 -34.88 37.89
C MET A 375 27.75 -35.33 37.45
N ASN A 376 27.18 -36.35 38.09
CA ASN A 376 25.85 -36.84 37.78
C ASN A 376 24.76 -35.81 38.13
N LYS A 377 24.89 -35.06 39.22
CA LYS A 377 24.00 -33.92 39.55
C LYS A 377 24.05 -32.85 38.47
N LYS A 378 25.25 -32.39 38.09
CA LYS A 378 25.45 -31.41 37.01
C LYS A 378 24.89 -31.90 35.67
N SER A 379 25.09 -33.18 35.34
CA SER A 379 24.54 -33.79 34.12
C SER A 379 23.00 -33.74 34.11
N LYS A 380 22.35 -34.07 35.24
CA LYS A 380 20.89 -33.95 35.38
C LYS A 380 20.41 -32.51 35.24
N GLU A 381 21.11 -31.56 35.84
CA GLU A 381 20.78 -30.12 35.71
C GLU A 381 20.86 -29.66 34.25
N ILE A 382 21.92 -30.03 33.52
CA ILE A 382 22.07 -29.74 32.09
C ILE A 382 20.94 -30.35 31.26
N VAL A 383 20.51 -31.57 31.58
CA VAL A 383 19.39 -32.22 30.88
C VAL A 383 18.07 -31.48 31.13
N ILE A 384 17.83 -31.03 32.37
CA ILE A 384 16.64 -30.25 32.72
C ILE A 384 16.66 -28.89 32.00
N GLU A 385 17.81 -28.22 31.99
CA GLU A 385 17.97 -26.93 31.31
C GLU A 385 17.76 -27.08 29.79
N ASN A 386 18.35 -28.10 29.16
CA ASN A 386 18.14 -28.38 27.73
C ASN A 386 16.67 -28.66 27.41
N LYS A 387 15.96 -29.38 28.29
CA LYS A 387 14.53 -29.61 28.13
C LYS A 387 13.74 -28.29 28.21
N ASN A 388 14.03 -27.46 29.21
CA ASN A 388 13.39 -26.15 29.37
C ASN A 388 13.68 -25.22 28.18
N LEU A 389 14.91 -25.24 27.65
CA LEU A 389 15.28 -24.47 26.45
C LEU A 389 14.55 -24.99 25.21
N SER A 390 14.46 -26.31 25.04
CA SER A 390 13.69 -26.92 23.96
C SER A 390 12.21 -26.52 24.03
N ASP A 391 11.60 -26.57 25.22
CA ASP A 391 10.21 -26.16 25.40
C ASP A 391 10.02 -24.66 25.07
N LYS A 392 10.94 -23.79 25.49
CA LYS A 392 10.94 -22.36 25.11
C LYS A 392 11.06 -22.14 23.60
N VAL A 393 11.95 -22.87 22.92
CA VAL A 393 12.09 -22.80 21.46
C VAL A 393 10.79 -23.19 20.79
N THR A 394 10.15 -24.28 21.22
CA THR A 394 8.85 -24.69 20.64
C THR A 394 7.74 -23.67 20.88
N SER A 395 7.72 -23.00 22.04
CA SER A 395 6.77 -21.91 22.31
C SER A 395 6.99 -20.73 21.35
N LEU A 396 8.23 -20.29 21.18
CA LEU A 396 8.59 -19.20 20.27
C LEU A 396 8.28 -19.54 18.81
N GLU A 397 8.51 -20.78 18.38
CA GLU A 397 8.14 -21.25 17.04
C GLU A 397 6.62 -21.19 16.81
N ASN A 398 5.83 -21.57 17.82
CA ASN A 398 4.37 -21.49 17.76
C ASN A 398 3.88 -20.04 17.69
N GLU A 399 4.41 -19.16 18.54
CA GLU A 399 4.10 -17.72 18.51
C GLU A 399 4.46 -17.10 17.16
N LEU A 400 5.63 -17.41 16.63
CA LEU A 400 6.09 -16.94 15.32
C LEU A 400 5.16 -17.44 14.21
N SER A 401 4.69 -18.70 14.29
CA SER A 401 3.71 -19.24 13.37
C SER A 401 2.36 -18.49 13.44
N GLN A 402 1.92 -18.12 14.64
CA GLN A 402 0.69 -17.36 14.87
C GLN A 402 0.81 -15.92 14.37
N VAL A 403 1.94 -15.25 14.62
CA VAL A 403 2.23 -13.91 14.11
C VAL A 403 2.25 -13.91 12.58
N ARG A 404 2.88 -14.91 11.95
CA ARG A 404 2.86 -15.07 10.49
C ARG A 404 1.44 -15.25 9.93
N GLN A 405 0.58 -15.99 10.63
CA GLN A 405 -0.83 -16.13 10.23
C GLN A 405 -1.60 -14.82 10.40
N SER A 406 -1.39 -14.12 11.52
CA SER A 406 -2.01 -12.81 11.77
C SER A 406 -1.58 -11.78 10.73
N TYR A 407 -0.29 -11.72 10.38
CA TYR A 407 0.22 -10.87 9.32
C TYR A 407 -0.44 -11.18 7.96
N LYS A 408 -0.58 -12.45 7.59
CA LYS A 408 -1.30 -12.84 6.36
C LYS A 408 -2.76 -12.38 6.38
N LYS A 409 -3.44 -12.51 7.51
CA LYS A 409 -4.82 -12.04 7.69
C LYS A 409 -4.90 -10.51 7.52
N LEU A 410 -4.00 -9.78 8.16
CA LEU A 410 -3.93 -8.32 8.11
C LEU A 410 -3.61 -7.80 6.70
N VAL A 411 -2.74 -8.48 5.94
CA VAL A 411 -2.47 -8.15 4.53
C VAL A 411 -3.74 -8.29 3.68
N VAL A 412 -4.48 -9.38 3.85
CA VAL A 412 -5.75 -9.58 3.12
C VAL A 412 -6.79 -8.53 3.52
N GLU A 413 -6.92 -8.23 4.82
CA GLU A 413 -7.83 -7.19 5.32
C GLU A 413 -7.49 -5.82 4.74
N ARG A 414 -6.20 -5.47 4.66
CA ARG A 414 -5.72 -4.24 4.01
C ARG A 414 -6.09 -4.22 2.53
N GLU A 415 -5.81 -5.28 1.79
CA GLU A 415 -6.15 -5.36 0.36
C GLU A 415 -7.66 -5.22 0.13
N THR A 416 -8.49 -5.83 0.99
CA THR A 416 -9.95 -5.67 0.90
C THR A 416 -10.40 -4.24 1.22
N ALA A 417 -9.81 -3.60 2.23
CA ALA A 417 -10.12 -2.21 2.57
C ALA A 417 -9.71 -1.23 1.45
N ASP A 418 -8.56 -1.47 0.80
CA ASP A 418 -8.11 -0.67 -0.34
C ASP A 418 -9.06 -0.82 -1.54
N ILE A 419 -9.56 -2.04 -1.82
CA ILE A 419 -10.58 -2.27 -2.84
C ILE A 419 -11.88 -1.55 -2.48
N GLU A 420 -12.37 -1.68 -1.25
CA GLU A 420 -13.59 -1.02 -0.79
C GLU A 420 -13.47 0.51 -0.94
N LYS A 421 -12.35 1.09 -0.49
CA LYS A 421 -12.04 2.52 -0.64
C LYS A 421 -12.01 2.95 -2.11
N ALA A 422 -11.41 2.17 -2.99
CA ALA A 422 -11.42 2.47 -4.42
C ALA A 422 -12.85 2.46 -4.99
N THR A 423 -13.69 1.49 -4.60
CA THR A 423 -15.08 1.45 -5.08
C THR A 423 -15.96 2.56 -4.53
N THR A 424 -15.72 3.05 -3.31
CA THR A 424 -16.49 4.17 -2.75
C THR A 424 -16.07 5.48 -3.41
N LEU A 425 -14.78 5.67 -3.66
CA LEU A 425 -14.24 6.81 -4.38
C LEU A 425 -14.79 6.87 -5.82
N GLU A 426 -14.78 5.76 -6.56
CA GLU A 426 -15.31 5.70 -7.92
C GLU A 426 -16.85 5.93 -7.97
N ARG A 427 -17.58 5.63 -6.88
CA ARG A 427 -19.01 6.00 -6.77
C ARG A 427 -19.18 7.49 -6.49
N ALA A 428 -18.34 8.07 -5.64
CA ALA A 428 -18.36 9.49 -5.34
C ALA A 428 -18.03 10.33 -6.59
N GLU A 429 -16.99 9.96 -7.35
CA GLU A 429 -16.63 10.62 -8.61
C GLU A 429 -17.77 10.57 -9.63
N ARG A 430 -18.42 9.41 -9.80
CA ARG A 430 -19.60 9.32 -10.70
C ARG A 430 -20.76 10.20 -10.23
N ALA A 431 -20.98 10.33 -8.93
CA ALA A 431 -22.02 11.20 -8.40
C ALA A 431 -21.67 12.67 -8.61
N GLU A 432 -20.40 13.04 -8.43
CA GLU A 432 -19.88 14.39 -8.72
C GLU A 432 -20.01 14.75 -10.20
N SER A 433 -19.64 13.86 -11.12
CA SER A 433 -19.80 14.08 -12.56
C SER A 433 -21.27 14.29 -12.94
N LYS A 434 -22.20 13.49 -12.39
CA LYS A 434 -23.65 13.69 -12.61
C LYS A 434 -24.15 15.02 -12.07
N LEU A 435 -23.65 15.45 -10.91
CA LEU A 435 -24.00 16.76 -10.36
C LEU A 435 -23.47 17.89 -11.26
N LYS A 436 -22.23 17.77 -11.76
CA LYS A 436 -21.66 18.72 -12.73
C LYS A 436 -22.50 18.81 -14.01
N GLU A 437 -22.88 17.67 -14.60
CA GLU A 437 -23.77 17.63 -15.77
C GLU A 437 -25.11 18.33 -15.47
N VAL A 438 -25.70 18.09 -14.30
CA VAL A 438 -26.95 18.76 -13.88
C VAL A 438 -26.75 20.27 -13.73
N TYR A 439 -25.63 20.71 -13.14
CA TYR A 439 -25.31 22.14 -13.03
C TYR A 439 -25.14 22.79 -14.41
N GLU A 440 -24.40 22.17 -15.33
CA GLU A 440 -24.24 22.64 -16.71
C GLU A 440 -25.60 22.76 -17.41
N LEU A 441 -26.50 21.78 -17.26
CA LEU A 441 -27.86 21.84 -17.81
C LEU A 441 -28.68 23.00 -17.21
N TYR A 442 -28.53 23.30 -15.92
CA TYR A 442 -29.20 24.45 -15.30
C TYR A 442 -28.63 25.76 -15.82
N GLU A 443 -27.32 25.87 -15.98
CA GLU A 443 -26.65 27.05 -16.56
C GLU A 443 -27.12 27.29 -18.00
N ASP A 444 -27.17 26.25 -18.83
CA ASP A 444 -27.67 26.31 -20.20
C ASP A 444 -29.15 26.73 -20.25
N LYS A 445 -29.98 26.21 -19.33
CA LYS A 445 -31.40 26.58 -19.24
C LYS A 445 -31.58 28.04 -18.82
N MET A 446 -30.77 28.54 -17.88
CA MET A 446 -30.79 29.96 -17.51
C MET A 446 -30.36 30.83 -18.69
N ALA A 447 -29.30 30.46 -19.40
CA ALA A 447 -28.83 31.18 -20.57
C ALA A 447 -29.89 31.20 -21.70
N ALA A 448 -30.60 30.09 -21.91
CA ALA A 448 -31.74 30.04 -22.83
C ALA A 448 -32.88 30.98 -22.39
N MET A 449 -33.27 30.93 -21.11
CA MET A 449 -34.32 31.80 -20.56
C MET A 449 -33.98 33.29 -20.68
N ILE A 450 -32.71 33.67 -20.50
CA ILE A 450 -32.26 35.06 -20.70
C ILE A 450 -32.41 35.46 -22.16
N ARG A 451 -32.00 34.61 -23.12
CA ARG A 451 -32.18 34.88 -24.56
C ARG A 451 -33.66 35.00 -24.95
N ASP A 452 -34.51 34.16 -24.39
CA ASP A 452 -35.96 34.21 -24.61
C ASP A 452 -36.53 35.52 -24.05
N TYR A 453 -36.14 35.89 -22.83
CA TYR A 453 -36.53 37.17 -22.21
C TYR A 453 -36.10 38.37 -23.05
N GLU A 454 -34.86 38.41 -23.52
CA GLU A 454 -34.35 39.47 -24.40
C GLU A 454 -35.10 39.54 -25.74
N THR A 455 -35.53 38.40 -26.27
CA THR A 455 -36.29 38.33 -27.52
C THR A 455 -37.72 38.84 -27.32
N VAL A 456 -38.42 38.34 -26.29
CA VAL A 456 -39.76 38.82 -25.93
C VAL A 456 -39.74 40.32 -25.61
N HIS A 457 -38.71 40.79 -24.91
CA HIS A 457 -38.54 42.20 -24.61
C HIS A 457 -38.37 43.02 -25.89
N ARG A 458 -37.51 42.61 -26.82
CA ARG A 458 -37.36 43.28 -28.13
C ARG A 458 -38.67 43.29 -28.93
N GLU A 459 -39.38 42.18 -28.99
CA GLU A 459 -40.67 42.08 -29.69
C GLU A 459 -41.74 42.96 -29.06
N TYR A 460 -41.82 43.01 -27.72
CA TYR A 460 -42.72 43.89 -26.99
C TYR A 460 -42.49 45.36 -27.38
N PHE A 461 -41.23 45.82 -27.39
CA PHE A 461 -40.91 47.19 -27.79
C PHE A 461 -41.20 47.46 -29.28
N ALA A 462 -40.96 46.48 -30.16
CA ALA A 462 -41.29 46.61 -31.58
C ALA A 462 -42.81 46.74 -31.79
N VAL A 463 -43.61 45.89 -31.14
CA VAL A 463 -45.08 45.93 -31.21
C VAL A 463 -45.63 47.21 -30.59
N LYS A 464 -45.11 47.63 -29.44
CA LYS A 464 -45.50 48.90 -28.79
C LYS A 464 -45.25 50.07 -29.73
N SER A 465 -44.07 50.16 -30.33
CA SER A 465 -43.71 51.21 -31.28
C SER A 465 -44.59 51.19 -32.54
N ALA A 466 -44.88 49.99 -33.07
CA ALA A 466 -45.78 49.81 -34.20
C ALA A 466 -47.22 50.20 -33.87
N LEU A 467 -47.69 49.89 -32.66
CA LEU A 467 -49.01 50.25 -32.16
C LEU A 467 -49.14 51.77 -32.06
N GLU A 468 -48.18 52.44 -31.43
CA GLU A 468 -48.12 53.91 -31.34
C GLU A 468 -48.12 54.56 -32.74
N ALA A 469 -47.31 54.04 -33.66
CA ALA A 469 -47.29 54.51 -35.06
C ALA A 469 -48.63 54.28 -35.79
N SER A 470 -49.30 53.14 -35.54
CA SER A 470 -50.61 52.83 -36.13
C SER A 470 -51.72 53.68 -35.53
N ALA A 471 -51.69 53.97 -34.23
CA ALA A 471 -52.62 54.86 -33.55
C ALA A 471 -52.52 56.28 -34.13
N GLY A 472 -51.31 56.77 -34.41
CA GLY A 472 -51.09 58.04 -35.10
C GLY A 472 -51.68 58.05 -36.52
N LYS A 473 -51.52 56.96 -37.28
CA LYS A 473 -52.11 56.81 -38.63
C LYS A 473 -53.64 56.69 -38.61
N ILE A 474 -54.21 55.99 -37.62
CA ILE A 474 -55.67 55.88 -37.45
C ILE A 474 -56.25 57.25 -37.11
N SER A 475 -55.63 58.02 -36.21
CA SER A 475 -56.03 59.42 -35.96
C SER A 475 -56.01 60.28 -37.23
N GLN A 476 -55.00 60.12 -38.10
CA GLN A 476 -54.96 60.80 -39.40
C GLN A 476 -56.03 60.31 -40.38
N LEU A 477 -56.29 59.00 -40.44
CA LEU A 477 -57.30 58.41 -41.31
C LEU A 477 -58.73 58.70 -40.84
N ASP A 478 -58.99 58.81 -39.54
CA ASP A 478 -60.29 59.20 -38.98
C ASP A 478 -60.58 60.68 -39.31
N ALA A 479 -59.57 61.55 -39.27
CA ALA A 479 -59.69 62.93 -39.75
C ALA A 479 -60.02 63.02 -41.26
N MET A 480 -59.54 62.05 -42.07
CA MET A 480 -59.81 61.97 -43.51
C MET A 480 -61.14 61.27 -43.82
N ARG A 481 -61.52 60.23 -43.07
CA ARG A 481 -62.80 59.49 -43.21
C ARG A 481 -64.01 60.38 -42.93
N ALA A 482 -63.89 61.34 -42.03
CA ALA A 482 -64.91 62.35 -41.80
C ALA A 482 -65.23 63.22 -43.05
N ARG A 483 -64.42 63.15 -44.12
CA ARG A 483 -64.53 64.04 -45.29
C ARG A 483 -64.93 63.40 -46.62
N THR A 484 -64.81 62.08 -46.86
CA THR A 484 -64.76 61.61 -48.27
C THR A 484 -65.41 60.28 -48.69
N VAL A 485 -66.21 59.56 -47.89
CA VAL A 485 -66.78 58.27 -48.39
C VAL A 485 -68.29 58.10 -48.15
N PRO A 486 -69.10 58.02 -49.22
CA PRO A 486 -70.53 57.67 -49.15
C PRO A 486 -70.77 56.24 -48.63
N ALA A 487 -71.78 56.08 -47.77
CA ALA A 487 -72.07 54.86 -47.00
C ALA A 487 -72.29 53.58 -47.86
N ASP A 488 -72.93 53.71 -49.03
CA ASP A 488 -73.29 52.56 -49.88
C ASP A 488 -72.09 51.83 -50.50
N LEU A 489 -70.98 52.54 -50.72
CA LEU A 489 -69.74 51.95 -51.25
C LEU A 489 -68.94 51.27 -50.12
N HIS A 490 -69.17 51.69 -48.89
CA HIS A 490 -68.60 51.08 -47.69
C HIS A 490 -69.28 49.73 -47.41
N GLU A 491 -70.61 49.66 -47.52
CA GLU A 491 -71.40 48.46 -47.24
C GLU A 491 -71.08 47.29 -48.19
N ARG A 492 -70.99 47.53 -49.51
CA ARG A 492 -70.58 46.48 -50.47
C ARG A 492 -69.16 45.98 -50.27
N ARG A 493 -68.23 46.86 -49.88
CA ARG A 493 -66.84 46.47 -49.55
C ARG A 493 -66.81 45.69 -48.23
N LEU A 494 -67.61 46.08 -47.25
CA LEU A 494 -67.77 45.35 -46.00
C LEU A 494 -68.33 43.95 -46.25
N ASP A 495 -69.32 43.78 -47.13
CA ASP A 495 -69.86 42.46 -47.47
C ASP A 495 -68.89 41.57 -48.25
N HIS A 496 -68.04 42.16 -49.08
CA HIS A 496 -66.93 41.43 -49.71
C HIS A 496 -65.86 41.01 -48.68
N CYS A 497 -65.53 41.89 -47.73
CA CYS A 497 -64.61 41.58 -46.63
C CYS A 497 -65.20 40.52 -45.67
N LYS A 498 -66.51 40.54 -45.41
CA LYS A 498 -67.20 39.50 -44.62
C LYS A 498 -67.09 38.12 -45.29
N ARG A 499 -67.35 38.04 -46.59
CA ARG A 499 -67.18 36.79 -47.35
C ARG A 499 -65.75 36.27 -47.33
N LEU A 500 -64.77 37.14 -47.56
CA LEU A 500 -63.35 36.77 -47.45
C LEU A 500 -62.99 36.28 -46.03
N LEU A 501 -63.53 36.91 -45.00
CA LEU A 501 -63.32 36.50 -43.61
C LEU A 501 -63.95 35.13 -43.31
N GLU A 502 -65.14 34.85 -43.84
CA GLU A 502 -65.80 33.54 -43.73
C GLU A 502 -65.01 32.44 -44.47
N GLU A 503 -64.51 32.73 -45.68
CA GLU A 503 -63.64 31.83 -46.44
C GLU A 503 -62.35 31.52 -45.67
N LEU A 504 -61.70 32.54 -45.10
CA LEU A 504 -60.46 32.41 -44.35
C LEU A 504 -60.66 31.67 -43.02
N LYS A 505 -61.81 31.89 -42.36
CA LYS A 505 -62.24 31.10 -41.19
C LYS A 505 -62.47 29.64 -41.55
N HIS A 506 -63.10 29.37 -42.69
CA HIS A 506 -63.30 28.00 -43.17
C HIS A 506 -61.96 27.32 -43.50
N GLN A 507 -61.05 28.01 -44.19
CA GLN A 507 -59.71 27.50 -44.46
C GLN A 507 -58.91 27.22 -43.18
N TYR A 508 -58.96 28.13 -42.21
CA TYR A 508 -58.33 27.93 -40.90
C TYR A 508 -58.95 26.75 -40.14
N SER A 509 -60.28 26.59 -40.19
CA SER A 509 -60.98 25.44 -39.60
C SER A 509 -60.49 24.13 -40.19
N MET A 510 -60.43 24.04 -41.53
CA MET A 510 -59.93 22.86 -42.24
C MET A 510 -58.45 22.58 -41.97
N GLU A 511 -57.61 23.62 -41.87
CA GLU A 511 -56.20 23.46 -41.51
C GLU A 511 -56.03 23.01 -40.05
N ASN A 512 -56.84 23.53 -39.14
CA ASN A 512 -56.85 23.14 -37.74
C ASN A 512 -57.32 21.69 -37.55
N GLU A 513 -58.35 21.25 -38.29
CA GLU A 513 -58.78 19.85 -38.33
C GLU A 513 -57.66 18.93 -38.84
N ARG A 514 -57.00 19.27 -39.95
CA ARG A 514 -55.86 18.49 -40.48
C ARG A 514 -54.69 18.43 -39.50
N LYS A 515 -54.34 19.55 -38.86
CA LYS A 515 -53.28 19.57 -37.83
C LYS A 515 -53.69 18.75 -36.62
N SER A 516 -54.94 18.83 -36.18
CA SER A 516 -55.48 18.02 -35.08
C SER A 516 -55.43 16.53 -35.41
N GLU A 517 -55.80 16.11 -36.63
CA GLU A 517 -55.65 14.72 -37.09
C GLU A 517 -54.19 14.27 -37.13
N GLN A 518 -53.28 15.13 -37.60
CA GLN A 518 -51.85 14.83 -37.61
C GLN A 518 -51.29 14.69 -36.18
N VAL A 519 -51.71 15.55 -35.25
CA VAL A 519 -51.35 15.44 -33.83
C VAL A 519 -51.88 14.15 -33.23
N LYS A 520 -53.14 13.78 -33.49
CA LYS A 520 -53.72 12.51 -33.02
C LYS A 520 -52.94 11.31 -33.54
N LYS A 521 -52.58 11.30 -34.83
CA LYS A 521 -51.77 10.22 -35.42
C LYS A 521 -50.39 10.12 -34.77
N MET A 522 -49.71 11.25 -34.56
CA MET A 522 -48.43 11.28 -33.86
C MET A 522 -48.55 10.82 -32.39
N GLN A 523 -49.65 11.14 -31.71
CA GLN A 523 -49.93 10.68 -30.35
C GLN A 523 -50.16 9.17 -30.29
N GLU A 524 -50.86 8.60 -31.28
CA GLU A 524 -51.06 7.14 -31.40
C GLU A 524 -49.73 6.42 -31.70
N ASP A 525 -48.89 6.98 -32.56
CA ASP A 525 -47.56 6.45 -32.85
C ASP A 525 -46.66 6.47 -31.60
N VAL A 526 -46.66 7.57 -30.85
CA VAL A 526 -45.96 7.67 -29.56
C VAL A 526 -46.46 6.61 -28.58
N ARG A 527 -47.78 6.50 -28.38
CA ARG A 527 -48.36 5.48 -27.50
C ARG A 527 -47.95 4.06 -27.92
N SER A 528 -47.97 3.75 -29.23
CA SER A 528 -47.53 2.45 -29.75
C SER A 528 -46.04 2.18 -29.47
N THR A 529 -45.19 3.21 -29.58
CA THR A 529 -43.75 3.08 -29.25
C THR A 529 -43.51 2.91 -27.75
N GLU A 530 -44.27 3.61 -26.90
CA GLU A 530 -44.21 3.46 -25.44
C GLU A 530 -44.62 2.05 -25.02
N GLU A 531 -45.69 1.50 -25.60
CA GLU A 531 -46.12 0.11 -25.35
C GLU A 531 -45.04 -0.91 -25.73
N LYS A 532 -44.35 -0.71 -26.87
CA LYS A 532 -43.23 -1.57 -27.30
C LYS A 532 -42.04 -1.44 -26.36
N TYR A 533 -41.70 -0.21 -25.95
CA TYR A 533 -40.62 0.05 -25.00
C TYR A 533 -40.91 -0.62 -23.64
N ASN A 534 -42.14 -0.49 -23.13
CA ASN A 534 -42.56 -1.12 -21.88
C ASN A 534 -42.47 -2.65 -21.94
N LYS A 535 -42.86 -3.27 -23.06
CA LYS A 535 -42.68 -4.72 -23.27
C LYS A 535 -41.21 -5.12 -23.25
N MET A 536 -40.34 -4.39 -23.95
CA MET A 536 -38.89 -4.63 -23.93
C MET A 536 -38.30 -4.48 -22.53
N CYS A 537 -38.74 -3.50 -21.73
CA CYS A 537 -38.32 -3.34 -20.35
C CYS A 537 -38.74 -4.51 -19.45
N GLN A 538 -39.96 -5.03 -19.64
CA GLN A 538 -40.44 -6.21 -18.91
C GLN A 538 -39.62 -7.46 -19.26
N GLU A 539 -39.36 -7.69 -20.55
CA GLU A 539 -38.51 -8.79 -21.02
C GLU A 539 -37.08 -8.67 -20.46
N HIS A 540 -36.51 -7.46 -20.46
CA HIS A 540 -35.19 -7.22 -19.91
C HIS A 540 -35.11 -7.52 -18.40
N GLU A 541 -36.10 -7.10 -17.61
CA GLU A 541 -36.13 -7.45 -16.18
C GLU A 541 -36.33 -8.96 -15.95
N ALA A 542 -37.13 -9.65 -16.77
CA ALA A 542 -37.28 -11.10 -16.70
C ALA A 542 -35.94 -11.83 -16.94
N VAL A 543 -35.21 -11.45 -18.00
CA VAL A 543 -33.87 -12.02 -18.31
C VAL A 543 -32.86 -11.72 -17.20
N LYS A 544 -32.95 -10.54 -16.58
CA LYS A 544 -32.08 -10.15 -15.47
C LYS A 544 -32.35 -11.00 -14.22
N GLU A 545 -33.60 -11.33 -13.92
CA GLU A 545 -33.95 -12.28 -12.85
C GLU A 545 -33.49 -13.71 -13.17
N GLU A 546 -33.65 -14.16 -14.41
CA GLU A 546 -33.10 -15.46 -14.86
C GLU A 546 -31.57 -15.51 -14.68
N LEU A 547 -30.85 -14.42 -15.01
CA LEU A 547 -29.41 -14.34 -14.78
C LEU A 547 -29.06 -14.37 -13.29
N ARG A 548 -29.81 -13.65 -12.45
CA ARG A 548 -29.61 -13.65 -10.99
C ARG A 548 -29.81 -15.05 -10.40
N THR A 549 -30.85 -15.77 -10.84
CA THR A 549 -31.13 -17.13 -10.38
C THR A 549 -30.07 -18.12 -10.88
N ALA A 550 -29.64 -18.02 -12.14
CA ALA A 550 -28.53 -18.81 -12.68
C ALA A 550 -27.22 -18.59 -11.89
N LEU A 551 -26.89 -17.34 -11.57
CA LEU A 551 -25.70 -17.03 -10.75
C LEU A 551 -25.79 -17.58 -9.33
N LYS A 552 -26.97 -17.54 -8.70
CA LYS A 552 -27.20 -18.20 -7.39
C LYS A 552 -26.97 -19.70 -7.50
N ASN A 553 -27.49 -20.35 -8.54
CA ASN A 553 -27.31 -21.79 -8.78
C ASN A 553 -25.83 -22.15 -9.00
N VAL A 554 -25.10 -21.37 -9.79
CA VAL A 554 -23.64 -21.57 -9.98
C VAL A 554 -22.89 -21.46 -8.66
N ARG A 555 -23.25 -20.51 -7.78
CA ARG A 555 -22.64 -20.39 -6.44
C ARG A 555 -22.95 -21.61 -5.58
N LEU A 556 -24.19 -22.12 -5.61
CA LEU A 556 -24.58 -23.33 -4.90
C LEU A 556 -23.79 -24.55 -5.42
N TYR A 557 -23.69 -24.73 -6.73
CA TYR A 557 -22.90 -25.81 -7.33
C TYR A 557 -21.41 -25.70 -7.00
N ARG A 558 -20.84 -24.49 -6.97
CA ARG A 558 -19.44 -24.27 -6.55
C ARG A 558 -19.23 -24.66 -5.09
N ARG A 559 -20.17 -24.29 -4.19
CA ARG A 559 -20.11 -24.66 -2.77
C ARG A 559 -20.26 -26.16 -2.58
N ALA A 560 -21.20 -26.79 -3.29
CA ALA A 560 -21.37 -28.24 -3.30
C ALA A 560 -20.10 -28.96 -3.80
N ALA A 561 -19.50 -28.49 -4.89
CA ALA A 561 -18.26 -29.05 -5.43
C ALA A 561 -17.08 -28.97 -4.44
N VAL A 562 -16.98 -27.89 -3.65
CA VAL A 562 -15.98 -27.76 -2.58
C VAL A 562 -16.23 -28.81 -1.48
N ILE A 563 -17.48 -28.99 -1.06
CA ILE A 563 -17.86 -30.01 -0.07
C ILE A 563 -17.56 -31.41 -0.59
N PHE A 564 -17.89 -31.72 -1.85
CA PHE A 564 -17.57 -33.00 -2.48
C PHE A 564 -16.06 -33.23 -2.57
N ARG A 565 -15.25 -32.22 -2.94
CA ARG A 565 -13.78 -32.32 -2.95
C ARG A 565 -13.20 -32.53 -1.56
N HIS A 566 -13.78 -31.91 -0.54
CA HIS A 566 -13.35 -32.09 0.84
C HIS A 566 -13.68 -33.51 1.32
N ARG A 567 -14.92 -33.97 1.12
CA ARG A 567 -15.36 -35.35 1.43
C ARG A 567 -14.52 -36.39 0.70
N ALA A 568 -14.20 -36.18 -0.57
CA ALA A 568 -13.34 -37.06 -1.36
C ALA A 568 -11.91 -37.10 -0.80
N ARG A 569 -11.34 -35.95 -0.41
CA ARG A 569 -10.02 -35.88 0.22
C ARG A 569 -9.98 -36.56 1.58
N THR A 570 -10.99 -36.36 2.43
CA THR A 570 -11.08 -37.05 3.73
C THR A 570 -11.29 -38.55 3.56
N ALA A 571 -12.13 -38.98 2.61
CA ALA A 571 -12.31 -40.39 2.29
C ALA A 571 -11.02 -41.05 1.76
N ALA A 572 -10.28 -40.36 0.88
CA ALA A 572 -8.99 -40.83 0.38
C ALA A 572 -7.93 -40.92 1.50
N ALA A 573 -7.88 -39.95 2.41
CA ALA A 573 -6.98 -39.97 3.57
C ALA A 573 -7.33 -41.13 4.54
N SER A 574 -8.61 -41.36 4.80
CA SER A 574 -9.09 -42.50 5.60
C SER A 574 -8.76 -43.84 4.93
N ALA A 575 -8.97 -43.96 3.61
CA ALA A 575 -8.60 -45.15 2.84
C ALA A 575 -7.08 -45.42 2.89
N MET A 576 -6.23 -44.39 2.81
CA MET A 576 -4.78 -44.54 2.97
C MET A 576 -4.37 -44.96 4.38
N ARG A 577 -5.04 -44.46 5.43
CA ARG A 577 -4.80 -44.89 6.82
C ARG A 577 -5.20 -46.36 7.04
N VAL A 578 -6.35 -46.78 6.51
CA VAL A 578 -6.81 -48.18 6.56
C VAL A 578 -5.85 -49.08 5.77
N ARG A 579 -5.35 -48.64 4.61
CA ARG A 579 -4.37 -49.39 3.81
C ARG A 579 -3.02 -49.54 4.51
N ARG A 580 -2.56 -48.52 5.26
CA ARG A 580 -1.35 -48.58 6.12
C ARG A 580 -1.55 -49.43 7.39
N ALA A 581 -2.76 -49.45 7.96
CA ALA A 581 -3.10 -50.32 9.09
C ALA A 581 -3.22 -51.80 8.67
N ARG A 582 -3.73 -52.06 7.46
CA ARG A 582 -3.90 -53.41 6.89
C ARG A 582 -2.57 -54.06 6.49
N THR A 583 -1.54 -53.27 6.12
CA THR A 583 -0.19 -53.80 5.81
C THR A 583 0.57 -54.30 7.03
N LYS A 584 0.16 -53.94 8.25
CA LYS A 584 0.76 -54.43 9.51
C LYS A 584 0.06 -55.67 10.09
N ARG A 585 -1.06 -56.15 9.53
CA ARG A 585 -1.94 -57.10 10.25
C ARG A 585 -2.49 -58.28 9.48
N THR A 586 -1.89 -58.70 8.37
CA THR A 586 -2.39 -59.90 7.65
C THR A 586 -1.29 -60.92 7.37
N LYS A 587 -1.03 -61.77 8.39
CA LYS A 587 -0.82 -63.20 8.21
C LYS A 587 -2.12 -63.90 8.62
N ARG A 588 -2.63 -64.81 7.77
CA ARG A 588 -3.81 -65.70 7.93
C ARG A 588 -5.16 -64.98 7.72
N THR A 589 -6.15 -65.43 6.93
CA THR A 589 -6.52 -66.75 6.37
C THR A 589 -7.60 -66.59 5.26
N HIS A 590 -7.58 -67.51 4.29
CA HIS A 590 -8.66 -68.08 3.45
C HIS A 590 -9.65 -67.22 2.61
N ASN A 591 -9.33 -67.13 1.31
CA ASN A 591 -10.09 -67.11 0.04
C ASN A 591 -11.57 -66.65 -0.15
N GLU A 592 -12.43 -66.48 0.86
CA GLU A 592 -13.75 -65.83 0.64
C GLU A 592 -13.72 -64.29 0.49
N PRO A 593 -12.92 -63.54 1.28
CA PRO A 593 -12.87 -62.09 1.15
C PRO A 593 -12.14 -61.66 -0.12
N LEU A 594 -11.39 -62.55 -0.77
CA LEU A 594 -10.74 -62.27 -2.05
C LEU A 594 -11.77 -62.27 -3.20
N GLN A 595 -12.69 -63.23 -3.23
CA GLN A 595 -13.76 -63.24 -4.25
C GLN A 595 -14.73 -62.07 -4.08
N HIS A 596 -15.13 -61.75 -2.85
CA HIS A 596 -15.93 -60.56 -2.58
C HIS A 596 -15.20 -59.26 -2.94
N ALA A 597 -13.88 -59.19 -2.69
CA ALA A 597 -13.08 -58.04 -3.10
C ALA A 597 -12.95 -57.93 -4.63
N LEU A 598 -12.84 -59.05 -5.35
CA LEU A 598 -12.78 -59.05 -6.81
C LEU A 598 -14.13 -58.64 -7.42
N HIS A 599 -15.26 -59.14 -6.92
CA HIS A 599 -16.58 -58.71 -7.37
C HIS A 599 -16.86 -57.24 -7.05
N ALA A 600 -16.46 -56.77 -5.86
CA ALA A 600 -16.53 -55.35 -5.50
C ALA A 600 -15.64 -54.48 -6.41
N LEU A 601 -14.46 -54.97 -6.79
CA LEU A 601 -13.59 -54.28 -7.74
C LEU A 601 -14.20 -54.18 -9.14
N ASP A 602 -14.88 -55.23 -9.62
CA ASP A 602 -15.58 -55.18 -10.90
C ASP A 602 -16.80 -54.25 -10.87
N THR A 603 -17.52 -54.21 -9.75
CA THR A 603 -18.62 -53.25 -9.54
C THR A 603 -18.11 -51.81 -9.52
N ILE A 604 -17.00 -51.55 -8.82
CA ILE A 604 -16.36 -50.24 -8.82
C ILE A 604 -15.85 -49.88 -10.22
N LYS A 605 -15.35 -50.85 -10.99
CA LYS A 605 -14.87 -50.64 -12.35
C LYS A 605 -16.00 -50.28 -13.32
N THR A 606 -17.17 -50.89 -13.19
CA THR A 606 -18.36 -50.53 -14.00
C THR A 606 -18.89 -49.17 -13.60
N GLU A 607 -18.93 -48.85 -12.30
CA GLU A 607 -19.29 -47.51 -11.80
C GLU A 607 -18.32 -46.43 -12.29
N ILE A 608 -17.01 -46.67 -12.24
CA ILE A 608 -16.00 -45.75 -12.77
C ILE A 608 -16.19 -45.54 -14.27
N LYS A 609 -16.49 -46.59 -15.04
CA LYS A 609 -16.80 -46.46 -16.47
C LYS A 609 -18.07 -45.63 -16.71
N ALA A 610 -19.10 -45.81 -15.90
CA ALA A 610 -20.36 -45.06 -15.99
C ALA A 610 -20.23 -43.59 -15.52
N VAL A 611 -19.37 -43.32 -14.54
CA VAL A 611 -19.04 -41.95 -14.13
C VAL A 611 -18.17 -41.28 -15.19
N ARG A 612 -17.22 -42.03 -15.77
CA ARG A 612 -16.39 -41.55 -16.87
C ARG A 612 -17.24 -41.17 -18.08
N SER A 613 -18.15 -42.04 -18.54
CA SER A 613 -19.03 -41.72 -19.68
C SER A 613 -19.90 -40.50 -19.40
N ARG A 614 -20.50 -40.38 -18.21
CA ARG A 614 -21.27 -39.19 -17.78
C ARG A 614 -20.43 -37.91 -17.74
N ALA A 615 -19.18 -38.00 -17.34
CA ALA A 615 -18.27 -36.87 -17.34
C ALA A 615 -17.92 -36.43 -18.77
N TYR A 616 -17.69 -37.37 -19.69
CA TYR A 616 -17.45 -37.05 -21.11
C TYR A 616 -18.67 -36.41 -21.77
N THR A 617 -19.88 -36.95 -21.57
CA THR A 617 -21.10 -36.33 -22.13
C THR A 617 -21.34 -34.93 -21.57
N SER A 618 -21.11 -34.73 -20.26
CA SER A 618 -21.19 -33.41 -19.65
C SER A 618 -20.15 -32.43 -20.18
N LEU A 619 -18.96 -32.91 -20.55
CA LEU A 619 -17.90 -32.09 -21.12
C LEU A 619 -18.20 -31.71 -22.58
N GLU A 620 -18.70 -32.66 -23.39
CA GLU A 620 -19.17 -32.37 -24.74
C GLU A 620 -20.34 -31.36 -24.76
N GLU A 621 -21.29 -31.47 -23.81
CA GLU A 621 -22.36 -30.48 -23.68
C GLU A 621 -21.84 -29.10 -23.30
N LEU A 622 -20.82 -29.03 -22.44
CA LEU A 622 -20.17 -27.77 -22.07
C LEU A 622 -19.45 -27.16 -23.29
N GLU A 623 -18.71 -27.96 -24.05
CA GLU A 623 -18.06 -27.52 -25.29
C GLU A 623 -19.07 -26.99 -26.30
N ARG A 624 -20.20 -27.69 -26.51
CA ARG A 624 -21.29 -27.18 -27.37
C ARG A 624 -21.84 -25.84 -26.90
N ARG A 625 -22.01 -25.64 -25.59
CA ARG A 625 -22.47 -24.36 -25.02
C ARG A 625 -21.45 -23.25 -25.21
N ILE A 626 -20.16 -23.53 -25.01
CA ILE A 626 -19.07 -22.57 -25.25
C ILE A 626 -19.06 -22.15 -26.72
N VAL A 627 -19.09 -23.10 -27.65
CA VAL A 627 -19.12 -22.82 -29.09
C VAL A 627 -20.36 -22.00 -29.47
N GLN A 628 -21.53 -22.32 -28.90
CA GLN A 628 -22.74 -21.54 -29.16
C GLN A 628 -22.64 -20.11 -28.60
N GLN A 629 -22.01 -19.93 -27.44
CA GLN A 629 -21.78 -18.63 -26.83
C GLN A 629 -20.76 -17.81 -27.64
N GLU A 630 -19.69 -18.44 -28.14
CA GLU A 630 -18.72 -17.82 -29.05
C GLU A 630 -19.37 -17.37 -30.36
N ARG A 631 -20.25 -18.20 -30.94
CA ARG A 631 -21.03 -17.81 -32.14
C ARG A 631 -21.93 -16.61 -31.88
N ARG A 632 -22.62 -16.56 -30.75
CA ARG A 632 -23.44 -15.40 -30.35
C ARG A 632 -22.60 -14.15 -30.14
N ALA A 633 -21.45 -14.28 -29.48
CA ALA A 633 -20.52 -13.18 -29.29
C ALA A 633 -19.96 -12.65 -30.63
N ALA A 634 -19.59 -13.55 -31.55
CA ALA A 634 -19.13 -13.19 -32.88
C ALA A 634 -20.23 -12.47 -33.71
N ALA A 635 -21.48 -12.94 -33.62
CA ALA A 635 -22.62 -12.29 -34.27
C ALA A 635 -22.85 -10.87 -33.72
N ALA A 636 -22.84 -10.70 -32.39
CA ALA A 636 -22.99 -9.40 -31.75
C ALA A 636 -21.84 -8.43 -32.11
N GLN A 637 -20.60 -8.94 -32.18
CA GLN A 637 -19.45 -8.13 -32.62
C GLN A 637 -19.58 -7.70 -34.09
N ALA A 638 -20.08 -8.59 -34.96
CA ALA A 638 -20.30 -8.26 -36.36
C ALA A 638 -21.42 -7.21 -36.54
N GLU A 639 -22.49 -7.30 -35.75
CA GLU A 639 -23.58 -6.31 -35.74
C GLU A 639 -23.10 -4.94 -35.26
N HIS A 640 -22.37 -4.89 -34.14
CA HIS A 640 -21.78 -3.64 -33.63
C HIS A 640 -20.82 -3.01 -34.64
N ARG A 641 -20.05 -3.81 -35.39
CA ARG A 641 -19.20 -3.27 -36.49
C ARG A 641 -20.02 -2.63 -37.59
N ARG A 642 -21.10 -3.28 -38.03
CA ARG A 642 -22.02 -2.70 -39.04
C ARG A 642 -22.68 -1.42 -38.54
N GLU A 643 -23.04 -1.34 -37.26
CA GLU A 643 -23.58 -0.12 -36.67
C GLU A 643 -22.57 1.03 -36.65
N LEU A 644 -21.31 0.74 -36.32
CA LEU A 644 -20.23 1.73 -36.42
C LEU A 644 -20.02 2.21 -37.86
N GLU A 645 -20.08 1.32 -38.84
CA GLU A 645 -20.00 1.69 -40.27
C GLU A 645 -21.16 2.59 -40.70
N ARG A 646 -22.40 2.28 -40.28
CA ARG A 646 -23.56 3.15 -40.53
C ARG A 646 -23.40 4.51 -39.87
N ALA A 647 -22.94 4.56 -38.62
CA ALA A 647 -22.70 5.80 -37.90
C ALA A 647 -21.60 6.64 -38.57
N ALA A 648 -20.53 6.00 -39.05
CA ALA A 648 -19.44 6.65 -39.79
C ALA A 648 -19.94 7.27 -41.11
N LEU A 649 -20.78 6.56 -41.87
CA LEU A 649 -21.38 7.11 -43.10
C LEU A 649 -22.27 8.32 -42.82
N VAL A 650 -23.07 8.28 -41.75
CA VAL A 650 -23.91 9.42 -41.33
C VAL A 650 -23.05 10.61 -40.92
N LEU A 651 -21.96 10.37 -40.18
CA LEU A 651 -21.01 11.42 -39.82
C LEU A 651 -20.35 12.02 -41.06
N GLN A 652 -19.89 11.21 -42.01
CA GLN A 652 -19.29 11.68 -43.26
C GLN A 652 -20.26 12.54 -44.07
N HIS A 653 -21.53 12.14 -44.15
CA HIS A 653 -22.58 12.93 -44.80
C HIS A 653 -22.80 14.28 -44.08
N LYS A 654 -22.89 14.29 -42.75
CA LYS A 654 -23.01 15.51 -41.95
C LYS A 654 -21.79 16.43 -42.10
N GLU A 655 -20.58 15.88 -42.09
CA GLU A 655 -19.35 16.64 -42.36
C GLU A 655 -19.34 17.23 -43.77
N GLY A 656 -19.84 16.51 -44.77
CA GLY A 656 -20.02 17.02 -46.14
C GLY A 656 -20.97 18.21 -46.20
N ILE A 657 -22.11 18.12 -45.50
CA ILE A 657 -23.05 19.25 -45.37
C ILE A 657 -22.37 20.44 -44.69
N ILE A 658 -21.64 20.22 -43.59
CA ILE A 658 -20.95 21.28 -42.87
C ILE A 658 -19.92 21.97 -43.79
N ARG A 659 -19.12 21.22 -44.55
CA ARG A 659 -18.18 21.80 -45.51
C ARG A 659 -18.90 22.63 -46.57
N SER A 660 -19.98 22.11 -47.17
CA SER A 660 -20.77 22.86 -48.15
C SER A 660 -21.38 24.14 -47.57
N LEU A 661 -21.80 24.12 -46.31
CA LEU A 661 -22.31 25.33 -45.63
C LEU A 661 -21.19 26.34 -45.37
N ILE A 662 -20.00 25.88 -44.98
CA ILE A 662 -18.82 26.74 -44.82
C ILE A 662 -18.48 27.42 -46.15
N ASP A 663 -18.44 26.67 -47.25
CA ASP A 663 -18.15 27.21 -48.58
C ASP A 663 -19.20 28.27 -48.99
N LYS A 664 -20.50 27.97 -48.80
CA LYS A 664 -21.57 28.94 -49.08
C LYS A 664 -21.49 30.20 -48.21
N VAL A 665 -21.12 30.05 -46.94
CA VAL A 665 -20.93 31.21 -46.05
C VAL A 665 -19.72 32.02 -46.50
N ALA A 666 -18.64 31.38 -46.91
CA ALA A 666 -17.46 32.04 -47.47
C ALA A 666 -17.80 32.81 -48.77
N ASP A 667 -18.57 32.21 -49.68
CA ASP A 667 -19.05 32.87 -50.91
C ASP A 667 -19.91 34.10 -50.58
N VAL A 668 -20.84 33.99 -49.63
CA VAL A 668 -21.68 35.11 -49.18
C VAL A 668 -20.84 36.21 -48.53
N GLU A 669 -19.84 35.85 -47.73
CA GLU A 669 -18.90 36.77 -47.11
C GLU A 669 -18.05 37.49 -48.18
N GLU A 670 -17.58 36.78 -49.20
CA GLU A 670 -16.83 37.34 -50.32
C GLU A 670 -17.68 38.33 -51.14
N VAL A 671 -18.95 37.98 -51.42
CA VAL A 671 -19.91 38.89 -52.06
C VAL A 671 -20.16 40.11 -51.20
N ARG A 672 -20.35 39.95 -49.88
CA ARG A 672 -20.55 41.06 -48.94
C ARG A 672 -19.33 41.98 -48.90
N LEU A 673 -18.11 41.41 -48.85
CA LEU A 673 -16.86 42.16 -48.89
C LEU A 673 -16.69 42.90 -50.22
N SER A 674 -17.04 42.26 -51.34
CA SER A 674 -17.01 42.87 -52.66
C SER A 674 -18.00 44.03 -52.80
N GLN A 675 -19.24 43.88 -52.29
CA GLN A 675 -20.23 44.96 -52.24
C GLN A 675 -19.78 46.11 -51.33
N THR A 676 -19.18 45.79 -50.18
CA THR A 676 -18.64 46.80 -49.26
C THR A 676 -17.48 47.59 -49.90
N ASN A 677 -16.60 46.90 -50.63
CA ASN A 677 -15.52 47.53 -51.38
C ASN A 677 -16.04 48.35 -52.57
N ALA A 678 -17.06 47.87 -53.29
CA ALA A 678 -17.72 48.61 -54.37
C ALA A 678 -18.43 49.88 -53.86
N HIS A 679 -19.12 49.82 -52.72
CA HIS A 679 -19.72 50.98 -52.07
C HIS A 679 -18.66 51.98 -51.59
N ARG A 680 -17.52 51.51 -51.07
CA ARG A 680 -16.37 52.39 -50.75
C ARG A 680 -15.83 53.10 -52.00
N LEU A 681 -15.71 52.38 -53.12
CA LEU A 681 -15.24 52.96 -54.38
C LEU A 681 -16.27 53.93 -54.99
N GLN A 682 -17.57 53.63 -54.91
CA GLN A 682 -18.62 54.58 -55.33
C GLN A 682 -18.67 55.82 -54.43
N GLY A 683 -18.41 55.70 -53.13
CA GLY A 683 -18.30 56.84 -52.22
C GLY A 683 -17.12 57.76 -52.53
N ILE A 684 -16.06 57.22 -53.15
CA ILE A 684 -14.90 57.99 -53.61
C ILE A 684 -15.21 58.69 -54.95
N VAL A 685 -15.97 58.06 -55.84
CA VAL A 685 -16.36 58.65 -57.15
C VAL A 685 -17.51 59.66 -57.02
N SER A 686 -18.40 59.51 -56.05
CA SER A 686 -19.56 60.42 -55.86
C SER A 686 -19.19 61.78 -55.26
N ASN A 687 -17.98 61.92 -54.73
CA ASN A 687 -17.46 63.20 -54.21
C ASN A 687 -16.61 63.96 -55.24
N SER A 688 -16.55 63.49 -56.48
CA SER A 688 -15.82 64.13 -57.57
C SER A 688 -16.62 64.15 -58.87
N SER A 689 -17.84 64.70 -58.86
CA SER A 689 -18.40 65.39 -60.05
C SER A 689 -19.71 66.09 -59.71
N SER A 690 -19.62 67.37 -59.36
CA SER A 690 -20.70 68.32 -59.65
C SER A 690 -20.37 68.97 -60.99
N GLU A 691 -21.14 68.69 -62.05
CA GLU A 691 -21.76 69.68 -62.95
C GLU A 691 -22.32 69.07 -64.24
N SER A 692 -23.45 69.66 -64.66
CA SER A 692 -23.98 69.76 -66.03
C SER A 692 -24.89 68.66 -66.60
N SER A 693 -26.12 69.10 -66.87
CA SER A 693 -26.97 68.76 -68.04
C SER A 693 -27.53 67.34 -68.15
N SER A 694 -28.66 67.03 -68.77
CA SER A 694 -29.90 67.69 -69.16
C SER A 694 -30.74 66.59 -69.86
N THR A 695 -32.07 66.68 -69.77
CA THR A 695 -33.06 66.22 -70.78
C THR A 695 -33.28 64.73 -71.12
N LYS A 696 -34.56 64.33 -70.92
CA LYS A 696 -35.51 63.71 -71.87
C LYS A 696 -35.57 62.17 -72.11
N GLU A 697 -36.82 61.69 -72.00
CA GLU A 697 -37.56 60.73 -72.87
C GLU A 697 -37.02 59.29 -73.03
N LYS A 698 -37.75 58.22 -73.32
CA LYS A 698 -39.16 57.76 -73.36
C LYS A 698 -39.07 56.26 -73.69
N ASP A 699 -40.07 55.49 -73.29
CA ASP A 699 -40.69 54.33 -73.97
C ASP A 699 -39.87 53.41 -74.91
N LYS A 700 -39.86 52.10 -74.58
CA LYS A 700 -40.53 50.99 -75.32
C LYS A 700 -39.97 49.63 -74.81
N LYS A 701 -40.73 48.60 -74.39
CA LYS A 701 -41.91 47.85 -74.88
C LYS A 701 -41.52 46.50 -75.51
N ASP A 702 -42.16 45.43 -74.99
CA ASP A 702 -42.50 44.12 -75.57
C ASP A 702 -41.33 43.22 -76.06
N THR A 703 -41.24 41.93 -75.69
CA THR A 703 -42.13 40.84 -76.15
C THR A 703 -41.81 39.56 -75.33
N LYS A 704 -42.79 38.97 -74.62
CA LYS A 704 -43.45 37.68 -74.95
C LYS A 704 -42.57 36.62 -75.65
N GLN A 705 -42.36 35.47 -75.00
CA GLN A 705 -42.94 34.22 -75.51
C GLN A 705 -43.11 33.14 -74.43
N THR A 706 -44.34 32.66 -74.38
CA THR A 706 -44.91 31.53 -73.67
C THR A 706 -44.56 30.18 -74.30
N ASP A 707 -44.78 29.13 -73.48
CA ASP A 707 -45.26 27.76 -73.78
C ASP A 707 -44.24 26.67 -73.44
N LYS A 708 -44.46 25.82 -72.42
CA LYS A 708 -45.55 24.89 -72.08
C LYS A 708 -45.12 23.45 -72.38
N ARG A 709 -45.46 22.58 -71.41
CA ARG A 709 -45.76 21.13 -71.53
C ARG A 709 -44.53 20.24 -71.77
N LYS A 710 -44.45 19.00 -71.28
CA LYS A 710 -45.33 18.04 -70.60
C LYS A 710 -44.38 16.90 -70.15
N VAL A 711 -44.49 16.36 -68.93
CA VAL A 711 -45.19 15.10 -68.57
C VAL A 711 -44.55 13.80 -69.11
N ASN A 712 -44.48 12.83 -68.18
CA ASN A 712 -44.13 11.40 -68.24
C ASN A 712 -42.64 11.08 -68.02
N LYS A 713 -42.28 10.18 -67.09
CA LYS A 713 -43.01 9.05 -66.50
C LYS A 713 -42.49 8.76 -65.09
#